data_AF-A0A8J6EPX8-F1
#
_entry.id   AF-A0A8J6EPX8-F1
#
_cell.length_a   1.000
_cell.length_b   1.000
_cell.length_c   1.000
_cell.angle_alpha   90.00
_cell.angle_beta   90.00
_cell.angle_gamma   90.00
#
_symmetry.space_group_name_H-M   'P 1'
#
loop_
_entity.id
_entity.type
_entity.pdbx_description
1 polymer ?
#
loop_
_entity_poly.entity_id
_entity_poly.type
_entity_poly.pdbx_seq_one_letter_code
_entity_poly.pdbx_strand_id
1 'polypeptide(L)'
;AAVSASAIHQLSNQMANSDYEEDEPNNREEEPLKEQNEDDEEELVVLDPNHPLMTRFQTALKNYLTKQIESLEVELRGMTALMKKNKSEREDLGVILYGIQQELARQQMGLEKQHDKYADISTLRRQEEEELESIRNMYKITHLTTNTEHKKISSLQTEVENLALRLFYMENMSGDVHSDISVMKRAVQKTEAERIQAEVEKQKQDMFVDRLTRERDRLTEQIALYESQTNAQREDTKAAREAVAEANMEIEAIGLEKKQLLQQWNSSLIGMTRRDEAYAALQEALILAWQELRSMETEIEGYKKSVTKEEEIHEKLAFMINRAESDAAMSKKLISQCQAKQEALRIEFSTYMRTLEETEQVLSRVTAGKELGPMEIQITTLTKEIDECNSEIASVQQYWLRLQTEMVRLTKQREEQAASVELLKKELTILQQRKVRTENEIEQDKNEQKDIEHHMKNLKNDMLRLNMLLSKKSSSKEQLLQYNQLMESDFMGSLREAEKESIEMQENLENVQEEKERLLHSLVETEHHIMLWEKKIQLAKEMRNAVDSEVAQGEIKAMKAEIHRMQIRYAQLMKQQEKMIRDMEAVVSRRETITIRGKNQAEKDNKHLTARDFHGKMQELRKKIKEILMNTDECSKTISDLEDTQNTLSTAISDKQHHISSMKLDAISKENEIEQLQEKKRQNLSQIVAFQTRVKHLQAVKEGKYIPVFSSPQTLEAERQKQETHLHTVSTIIHQIQQEYPQYQSLLHHISLALEAKLGAQEGASERAP
;
A
#
# COMPACT_ATOMS: atom_id res chain seq x y z
N ALA A 1 -85.23 -1.81 -31.32
CA ALA A 1 -85.66 -2.78 -32.35
C ALA A 1 -86.67 -3.72 -31.69
N ALA A 2 -87.95 -3.85 -32.08
CA ALA A 2 -88.65 -3.58 -33.35
C ALA A 2 -88.18 -4.53 -34.48
N VAL A 3 -89.01 -5.22 -35.28
CA VAL A 3 -90.48 -5.30 -35.52
C VAL A 3 -90.80 -6.79 -35.85
N SER A 4 -91.98 -7.44 -35.72
CA SER A 4 -93.42 -7.13 -35.50
C SER A 4 -93.98 -7.87 -34.25
N ALA A 5 -95.27 -8.05 -33.86
CA ALA A 5 -96.64 -7.88 -34.40
C ALA A 5 -97.14 -8.94 -35.45
N SER A 6 -98.43 -9.31 -35.58
CA SER A 6 -99.65 -9.03 -34.80
C SER A 6 -100.61 -10.24 -34.80
N ALA A 7 -101.60 -10.25 -33.90
CA ALA A 7 -102.79 -11.13 -33.94
C ALA A 7 -104.05 -10.33 -34.37
N ILE A 8 -105.23 -10.93 -34.16
CA ILE A 8 -106.61 -10.36 -34.18
C ILE A 8 -107.26 -10.20 -35.58
N HIS A 9 -108.58 -10.36 -35.79
CA HIS A 9 -109.65 -11.21 -35.18
C HIS A 9 -110.98 -10.93 -35.94
N GLN A 10 -111.95 -11.88 -35.94
CA GLN A 10 -113.41 -11.59 -36.03
C GLN A 10 -113.92 -10.86 -37.31
N LEU A 11 -115.22 -10.61 -37.56
CA LEU A 11 -116.49 -11.00 -36.92
C LEU A 11 -117.59 -11.05 -38.01
N SER A 12 -118.62 -11.87 -37.85
CA SER A 12 -120.01 -11.38 -37.94
C SER A 12 -120.94 -12.28 -37.12
N ASN A 13 -121.98 -11.68 -36.54
CA ASN A 13 -122.88 -12.32 -35.57
C ASN A 13 -124.25 -11.62 -35.66
N GLN A 14 -125.33 -12.36 -35.94
CA GLN A 14 -126.74 -11.99 -35.72
C GLN A 14 -127.57 -13.24 -36.07
N MET A 15 -128.28 -13.86 -35.12
CA MET A 15 -129.51 -13.43 -34.42
C MET A 15 -130.78 -13.91 -35.12
N ALA A 16 -131.76 -14.30 -34.31
CA ALA A 16 -133.01 -14.91 -34.77
C ALA A 16 -133.94 -13.90 -35.45
N ASN A 17 -134.81 -14.44 -36.30
CA ASN A 17 -136.11 -13.87 -36.62
C ASN A 17 -137.13 -15.03 -36.65
N SER A 18 -138.41 -14.76 -36.42
CA SER A 18 -139.44 -15.78 -36.23
C SER A 18 -140.67 -15.56 -37.11
N ASP A 19 -141.42 -16.66 -37.27
CA ASP A 19 -142.85 -16.76 -37.57
C ASP A 19 -143.37 -16.38 -38.97
N TYR A 20 -144.56 -16.94 -39.25
CA TYR A 20 -145.37 -16.93 -40.48
C TYR A 20 -144.78 -17.75 -41.65
N GLU A 21 -145.45 -18.77 -42.21
CA GLU A 21 -146.85 -18.86 -42.71
C GLU A 21 -147.06 -17.95 -43.94
N GLU A 22 -147.69 -18.36 -45.04
CA GLU A 22 -148.61 -19.49 -45.28
C GLU A 22 -148.54 -19.89 -46.78
N ASP A 23 -148.90 -21.12 -47.18
CA ASP A 23 -149.34 -21.46 -48.57
C ASP A 23 -149.93 -22.90 -48.68
N GLU A 24 -150.91 -23.19 -47.83
CA GLU A 24 -152.13 -23.90 -48.27
C GLU A 24 -153.19 -22.80 -48.58
N PRO A 25 -154.33 -23.02 -49.29
CA PRO A 25 -155.14 -24.25 -49.23
C PRO A 25 -155.96 -24.63 -50.51
N ASN A 26 -156.77 -25.68 -50.36
CA ASN A 26 -158.15 -25.90 -50.88
C ASN A 26 -158.55 -25.77 -52.38
N ASN A 27 -159.30 -26.79 -52.81
CA ASN A 27 -160.56 -26.79 -53.58
C ASN A 27 -160.88 -25.69 -54.61
N ARG A 28 -161.33 -26.12 -55.80
CA ARG A 28 -162.76 -26.12 -56.25
C ARG A 28 -162.94 -27.04 -57.46
N GLU A 29 -163.96 -27.90 -57.57
CA GLU A 29 -165.44 -27.73 -57.64
C GLU A 29 -165.96 -27.31 -59.02
N GLU A 30 -167.07 -27.96 -59.45
CA GLU A 30 -167.92 -27.73 -60.63
C GLU A 30 -167.29 -28.02 -62.02
N GLU A 31 -167.83 -28.88 -62.90
CA GLU A 31 -169.16 -28.91 -63.59
C GLU A 31 -169.31 -27.88 -64.74
N PRO A 32 -170.26 -28.06 -65.70
CA PRO A 32 -170.99 -29.26 -66.10
C PRO A 32 -170.98 -29.52 -67.62
N LEU A 33 -171.57 -30.64 -68.05
CA LEU A 33 -172.42 -30.67 -69.25
C LEU A 33 -173.66 -31.53 -68.99
N LYS A 34 -174.81 -30.85 -68.81
CA LYS A 34 -176.10 -31.36 -69.31
C LYS A 34 -176.04 -31.30 -70.85
N GLU A 35 -176.90 -31.89 -71.67
CA GLU A 35 -178.32 -32.26 -71.59
C GLU A 35 -178.51 -33.23 -72.82
N GLN A 36 -179.61 -33.90 -73.16
CA GLN A 36 -181.05 -33.70 -72.93
C GLN A 36 -181.76 -35.06 -72.78
N ASN A 37 -183.05 -35.04 -72.44
CA ASN A 37 -183.95 -36.17 -72.66
C ASN A 37 -184.27 -36.29 -74.17
N GLU A 38 -184.86 -37.41 -74.59
CA GLU A 38 -186.25 -37.37 -75.05
C GLU A 38 -186.89 -38.76 -74.91
N ASP A 39 -188.15 -38.77 -74.50
CA ASP A 39 -189.01 -39.95 -74.52
C ASP A 39 -189.51 -40.17 -75.96
N ASP A 40 -189.92 -41.39 -76.28
CA ASP A 40 -191.05 -41.57 -77.21
C ASP A 40 -191.80 -42.85 -76.86
N GLU A 41 -193.03 -42.67 -76.35
CA GLU A 41 -194.01 -43.74 -76.21
C GLU A 41 -194.73 -43.93 -77.56
N GLU A 42 -194.43 -44.99 -78.31
CA GLU A 42 -195.43 -45.56 -79.23
C GLU A 42 -196.11 -46.77 -78.59
N GLU A 43 -197.17 -46.47 -77.83
CA GLU A 43 -198.20 -47.43 -77.45
C GLU A 43 -198.77 -48.10 -78.72
N LEU A 44 -198.72 -49.44 -78.81
CA LEU A 44 -199.76 -50.16 -79.54
C LEU A 44 -200.10 -51.54 -78.99
N VAL A 45 -201.10 -51.53 -78.10
CA VAL A 45 -202.21 -52.50 -78.00
C VAL A 45 -201.85 -53.97 -77.77
N VAL A 46 -202.12 -54.41 -76.53
CA VAL A 46 -202.37 -55.81 -76.19
C VAL A 46 -203.57 -56.34 -76.98
N LEU A 47 -203.42 -57.49 -77.63
CA LEU A 47 -204.54 -58.34 -78.05
C LEU A 47 -204.22 -59.82 -77.80
N ASP A 48 -205.22 -60.54 -77.30
CA ASP A 48 -205.03 -61.77 -76.51
C ASP A 48 -204.63 -63.00 -77.38
N PRO A 49 -203.75 -63.92 -76.91
CA PRO A 49 -203.21 -65.02 -77.73
C PRO A 49 -204.20 -66.06 -78.29
N ASN A 50 -205.51 -65.91 -78.08
CA ASN A 50 -206.56 -66.80 -78.57
C ASN A 50 -207.49 -66.17 -79.64
N HIS A 51 -207.09 -65.09 -80.31
CA HIS A 51 -207.76 -64.61 -81.52
C HIS A 51 -206.94 -64.93 -82.80
N PRO A 52 -207.54 -65.44 -83.89
CA PRO A 52 -206.84 -66.23 -84.93
C PRO A 52 -205.98 -65.45 -85.95
N LEU A 53 -205.29 -64.37 -85.53
CA LEU A 53 -204.52 -63.47 -86.41
C LEU A 53 -203.06 -63.21 -85.96
N MET A 54 -202.62 -63.69 -84.78
CA MET A 54 -201.36 -63.22 -84.16
C MET A 54 -200.13 -64.17 -84.26
N THR A 55 -200.29 -65.39 -84.79
CA THR A 55 -199.23 -66.44 -84.76
C THR A 55 -198.00 -66.16 -85.62
N ARG A 56 -198.01 -65.15 -86.51
CA ARG A 56 -196.91 -64.90 -87.48
C ARG A 56 -195.83 -63.93 -87.02
N PHE A 57 -196.04 -63.15 -85.96
CA PHE A 57 -195.06 -62.16 -85.47
C PHE A 57 -194.18 -62.67 -84.33
N GLN A 58 -194.70 -63.51 -83.44
CA GLN A 58 -193.98 -63.98 -82.24
C GLN A 58 -192.72 -64.81 -82.55
N THR A 59 -192.66 -65.47 -83.71
CA THR A 59 -191.49 -66.26 -84.14
C THR A 59 -190.33 -65.43 -84.68
N ALA A 60 -190.56 -64.19 -85.13
CA ALA A 60 -189.49 -63.33 -85.63
C ALA A 60 -188.65 -62.73 -84.50
N LEU A 61 -189.30 -62.15 -83.49
CA LEU A 61 -188.64 -61.43 -82.40
C LEU A 61 -187.71 -62.32 -81.56
N LYS A 62 -188.12 -63.57 -81.30
CA LYS A 62 -187.37 -64.53 -80.46
C LYS A 62 -185.96 -64.83 -80.99
N ASN A 63 -185.75 -64.79 -82.31
CA ASN A 63 -184.46 -65.09 -82.94
C ASN A 63 -183.47 -63.91 -82.94
N TYR A 64 -183.93 -62.69 -82.63
CA TYR A 64 -183.06 -61.51 -82.52
C TYR A 64 -182.36 -61.47 -81.15
N LEU A 65 -183.14 -61.60 -80.07
CA LEU A 65 -182.67 -61.46 -78.69
C LEU A 65 -181.63 -62.50 -78.27
N THR A 66 -181.72 -63.76 -78.75
CA THR A 66 -180.73 -64.80 -78.42
C THR A 66 -179.31 -64.46 -78.86
N LYS A 67 -179.14 -63.88 -80.06
CA LYS A 67 -177.81 -63.48 -80.56
C LYS A 67 -177.16 -62.36 -79.74
N GLN A 68 -177.96 -61.51 -79.12
CA GLN A 68 -177.46 -60.37 -78.35
C GLN A 68 -176.90 -60.81 -76.98
N ILE A 69 -177.44 -61.91 -76.41
CA ILE A 69 -176.93 -62.52 -75.17
C ILE A 69 -175.58 -63.22 -75.41
N GLU A 70 -175.44 -63.98 -76.50
CA GLU A 70 -174.19 -64.67 -76.84
C GLU A 70 -172.99 -63.72 -76.98
N SER A 71 -173.21 -62.48 -77.41
CA SER A 71 -172.18 -61.44 -77.51
C SER A 71 -171.60 -61.06 -76.14
N LEU A 72 -172.44 -60.86 -75.13
CA LEU A 72 -172.03 -60.34 -73.82
C LEU A 72 -171.27 -61.37 -72.97
N GLU A 73 -171.55 -62.67 -73.13
CA GLU A 73 -170.78 -63.72 -72.45
C GLU A 73 -169.30 -63.75 -72.86
N VAL A 74 -168.98 -63.37 -74.10
CA VAL A 74 -167.61 -63.38 -74.63
C VAL A 74 -166.77 -62.27 -73.98
N GLU A 75 -167.32 -61.06 -73.87
CA GLU A 75 -166.65 -59.91 -73.25
C GLU A 75 -166.36 -60.15 -71.77
N LEU A 76 -167.32 -60.73 -71.04
CA LEU A 76 -167.21 -61.03 -69.61
C LEU A 76 -166.10 -62.06 -69.33
N ARG A 77 -165.94 -63.07 -70.21
CA ARG A 77 -164.79 -64.00 -70.16
C ARG A 77 -163.46 -63.30 -70.43
N GLY A 78 -163.42 -62.34 -71.36
CA GLY A 78 -162.23 -61.53 -71.67
C GLY A 78 -161.72 -60.74 -70.47
N MET A 79 -162.60 -59.96 -69.82
CA MET A 79 -162.23 -59.14 -68.65
C MET A 79 -161.78 -59.99 -67.45
N THR A 80 -162.38 -61.17 -67.26
CA THR A 80 -162.00 -62.12 -66.20
C THR A 80 -160.56 -62.65 -66.38
N ALA A 81 -160.10 -62.82 -67.63
CA ALA A 81 -158.74 -63.27 -67.91
C ALA A 81 -157.68 -62.18 -67.59
N LEU A 82 -157.97 -60.92 -67.92
CA LEU A 82 -157.09 -59.78 -67.62
C LEU A 82 -156.87 -59.61 -66.11
N MET A 83 -157.93 -59.71 -65.30
CA MET A 83 -157.80 -59.55 -63.84
C MET A 83 -156.93 -60.65 -63.20
N LYS A 84 -156.93 -61.87 -63.75
CA LYS A 84 -155.99 -62.93 -63.33
C LYS A 84 -154.53 -62.59 -63.65
N LYS A 85 -154.25 -62.06 -64.85
CA LYS A 85 -152.88 -61.70 -65.28
C LYS A 85 -152.28 -60.62 -64.38
N ASN A 86 -153.00 -59.53 -64.14
CA ASN A 86 -152.53 -58.43 -63.30
C ASN A 86 -152.25 -58.87 -61.84
N LYS A 87 -152.90 -59.96 -61.38
CA LYS A 87 -152.67 -60.49 -60.03
C LYS A 87 -151.34 -61.24 -59.91
N SER A 88 -150.96 -62.08 -60.89
CA SER A 88 -149.65 -62.76 -60.84
C SER A 88 -148.52 -61.75 -60.97
N GLU A 89 -148.63 -60.78 -61.87
CA GLU A 89 -147.62 -59.72 -62.05
C GLU A 89 -147.35 -58.93 -60.75
N ARG A 90 -148.37 -58.75 -59.91
CA ARG A 90 -148.21 -58.11 -58.58
C ARG A 90 -147.56 -59.03 -57.54
N GLU A 91 -147.76 -60.34 -57.64
CA GLU A 91 -147.15 -61.34 -56.75
C GLU A 91 -145.67 -61.56 -57.13
N ASP A 92 -145.35 -61.63 -58.42
CA ASP A 92 -143.98 -61.68 -58.97
C ASP A 92 -143.16 -60.45 -58.55
N LEU A 93 -143.72 -59.23 -58.70
CA LEU A 93 -143.08 -57.99 -58.23
C LEU A 93 -142.82 -57.98 -56.72
N GLY A 94 -143.71 -58.60 -55.92
CA GLY A 94 -143.54 -58.72 -54.48
C GLY A 94 -142.34 -59.60 -54.10
N VAL A 95 -142.14 -60.72 -54.81
CA VAL A 95 -140.98 -61.61 -54.61
C VAL A 95 -139.67 -60.91 -55.00
N ILE A 96 -139.65 -60.18 -56.11
CA ILE A 96 -138.48 -59.40 -56.55
C ILE A 96 -138.12 -58.32 -55.51
N LEU A 97 -139.11 -57.59 -54.99
CA LEU A 97 -138.88 -56.54 -53.99
C LEU A 97 -138.29 -57.10 -52.69
N TYR A 98 -138.77 -58.26 -52.23
CA TYR A 98 -138.22 -58.95 -51.06
C TYR A 98 -136.77 -59.43 -51.28
N GLY A 99 -136.45 -59.92 -52.48
CA GLY A 99 -135.08 -60.26 -52.87
C GLY A 99 -134.13 -59.05 -52.78
N ILE A 100 -134.54 -57.91 -53.33
CA ILE A 100 -133.77 -56.66 -53.28
C ILE A 100 -133.57 -56.18 -51.83
N GLN A 101 -134.60 -56.29 -50.97
CA GLN A 101 -134.47 -55.97 -49.54
C GLN A 101 -133.45 -56.88 -48.83
N GLN A 102 -133.42 -58.17 -49.16
CA GLN A 102 -132.47 -59.12 -48.58
C GLN A 102 -131.03 -58.88 -49.06
N GLU A 103 -130.84 -58.47 -50.32
CA GLU A 103 -129.54 -58.03 -50.83
C GLU A 103 -129.06 -56.72 -50.18
N LEU A 104 -129.96 -55.75 -49.99
CA LEU A 104 -129.64 -54.46 -49.36
C LEU A 104 -129.22 -54.64 -47.90
N ALA A 105 -129.92 -55.45 -47.11
CA ALA A 105 -129.53 -55.78 -45.74
C ALA A 105 -128.16 -56.49 -45.69
N ARG A 106 -127.88 -57.38 -46.65
CA ARG A 106 -126.57 -58.02 -46.79
C ARG A 106 -125.46 -57.03 -47.16
N GLN A 107 -125.74 -56.00 -47.95
CA GLN A 107 -124.78 -54.93 -48.25
C GLN A 107 -124.53 -54.03 -47.04
N GLN A 108 -125.57 -53.65 -46.28
CA GLN A 108 -125.44 -52.84 -45.05
C GLN A 108 -124.57 -53.54 -43.99
N MET A 109 -124.87 -54.79 -43.62
CA MET A 109 -124.03 -55.59 -42.72
C MET A 109 -122.63 -55.85 -43.30
N GLY A 110 -122.49 -55.82 -44.63
CA GLY A 110 -121.20 -55.87 -45.31
C GLY A 110 -120.37 -54.60 -45.11
N LEU A 111 -121.01 -53.43 -45.10
CA LEU A 111 -120.39 -52.11 -44.97
C LEU A 111 -120.02 -51.78 -43.51
N GLU A 112 -120.88 -52.13 -42.55
CA GLU A 112 -120.56 -52.07 -41.10
C GLU A 112 -119.27 -52.84 -40.81
N LYS A 113 -119.16 -54.08 -41.30
CA LYS A 113 -117.96 -54.94 -41.18
C LYS A 113 -116.71 -54.43 -41.91
N GLN A 114 -116.77 -53.33 -42.66
CA GLN A 114 -115.59 -52.61 -43.15
C GLN A 114 -115.33 -51.34 -42.33
N HIS A 115 -116.36 -50.69 -41.79
CA HIS A 115 -116.20 -49.61 -40.82
C HIS A 115 -115.52 -50.07 -39.53
N ASP A 116 -115.90 -51.23 -38.98
CA ASP A 116 -115.27 -51.82 -37.79
C ASP A 116 -113.75 -52.01 -38.03
N LYS A 117 -113.39 -52.67 -39.14
CA LYS A 117 -111.98 -52.89 -39.52
C LYS A 117 -111.23 -51.59 -39.78
N TYR A 118 -111.90 -50.56 -40.33
CA TYR A 118 -111.28 -49.25 -40.52
C TYR A 118 -111.00 -48.57 -39.18
N ALA A 119 -111.91 -48.70 -38.21
CA ALA A 119 -111.68 -48.23 -36.83
C ALA A 119 -110.52 -48.98 -36.16
N ASP A 120 -110.48 -50.31 -36.25
CA ASP A 120 -109.38 -51.13 -35.75
C ASP A 120 -108.03 -50.68 -36.35
N ILE A 121 -107.94 -50.60 -37.68
CA ILE A 121 -106.74 -50.14 -38.40
C ILE A 121 -106.36 -48.70 -38.02
N SER A 122 -107.35 -47.82 -37.81
CA SER A 122 -107.08 -46.44 -37.39
C SER A 122 -106.58 -46.34 -35.94
N THR A 123 -106.98 -47.24 -35.05
CA THR A 123 -106.46 -47.27 -33.66
C THR A 123 -105.06 -47.87 -33.61
N LEU A 124 -104.80 -48.96 -34.35
CA LEU A 124 -103.45 -49.54 -34.51
C LEU A 124 -102.47 -48.52 -35.10
N ARG A 125 -102.85 -47.84 -36.20
CA ARG A 125 -102.03 -46.77 -36.77
C ARG A 125 -101.71 -45.66 -35.77
N ARG A 126 -102.68 -45.27 -34.93
CA ARG A 126 -102.46 -44.24 -33.91
C ARG A 126 -101.47 -44.70 -32.83
N GLN A 127 -101.54 -45.97 -32.41
CA GLN A 127 -100.59 -46.54 -31.45
C GLN A 127 -99.16 -46.52 -32.02
N GLU A 128 -98.98 -46.97 -33.26
CA GLU A 128 -97.69 -46.92 -33.98
C GLU A 128 -97.17 -45.46 -34.13
N GLU A 129 -98.04 -44.48 -34.39
CA GLU A 129 -97.66 -43.06 -34.47
C GLU A 129 -97.27 -42.47 -33.10
N GLU A 130 -97.93 -42.87 -32.01
CA GLU A 130 -97.57 -42.47 -30.64
C GLU A 130 -96.25 -43.13 -30.17
N GLU A 131 -96.03 -44.41 -30.49
CA GLU A 131 -94.76 -45.10 -30.22
C GLU A 131 -93.60 -44.49 -31.03
N LEU A 132 -93.80 -44.23 -32.32
CA LEU A 132 -92.81 -43.57 -33.18
C LEU A 132 -92.39 -42.20 -32.64
N GLU A 133 -93.35 -41.40 -32.14
CA GLU A 133 -93.05 -40.10 -31.56
C GLU A 133 -92.36 -40.22 -30.18
N SER A 134 -92.65 -41.27 -29.40
CA SER A 134 -91.87 -41.57 -28.19
C SER A 134 -90.40 -41.88 -28.51
N ILE A 135 -90.15 -42.69 -29.56
CA ILE A 135 -88.81 -43.08 -30.02
C ILE A 135 -88.06 -41.87 -30.56
N ARG A 136 -88.72 -40.99 -31.33
CA ARG A 136 -88.14 -39.72 -31.82
C ARG A 136 -87.71 -38.81 -30.67
N ASN A 137 -88.53 -38.68 -29.62
CA ASN A 137 -88.17 -37.84 -28.48
C ASN A 137 -87.03 -38.46 -27.65
N MET A 138 -87.00 -39.78 -27.48
CA MET A 138 -85.85 -40.47 -26.88
C MET A 138 -84.57 -40.28 -27.70
N TYR A 139 -84.61 -40.43 -29.03
CA TYR A 139 -83.47 -40.17 -29.92
C TYR A 139 -83.00 -38.71 -29.86
N LYS A 140 -83.93 -37.76 -29.80
CA LYS A 140 -83.62 -36.33 -29.68
C LYS A 140 -82.92 -36.01 -28.36
N ILE A 141 -83.35 -36.64 -27.25
CA ILE A 141 -82.70 -36.52 -25.94
C ILE A 141 -81.29 -37.14 -25.97
N THR A 142 -81.13 -38.37 -26.47
CA THR A 142 -79.81 -39.03 -26.50
C THR A 142 -78.82 -38.36 -27.46
N HIS A 143 -79.29 -37.82 -28.59
CA HIS A 143 -78.46 -37.00 -29.48
C HIS A 143 -78.00 -35.71 -28.79
N LEU A 144 -78.86 -35.05 -28.00
CA LEU A 144 -78.47 -33.87 -27.23
C LEU A 144 -77.44 -34.20 -26.13
N THR A 145 -77.63 -35.28 -25.37
CA THR A 145 -76.65 -35.68 -24.33
C THR A 145 -75.32 -36.11 -24.94
N THR A 146 -75.34 -36.88 -26.04
CA THR A 146 -74.11 -37.27 -26.76
C THR A 146 -73.36 -36.05 -27.30
N ASN A 147 -74.07 -35.02 -27.79
CA ASN A 147 -73.46 -33.76 -28.21
C ASN A 147 -72.84 -32.98 -27.02
N THR A 148 -73.47 -32.98 -25.83
CA THR A 148 -72.85 -32.38 -24.63
C THR A 148 -71.63 -33.14 -24.14
N GLU A 149 -71.61 -34.48 -24.21
CA GLU A 149 -70.42 -35.26 -23.87
C GLU A 149 -69.29 -35.08 -24.90
N HIS A 150 -69.57 -35.03 -26.20
CA HIS A 150 -68.56 -34.70 -27.21
C HIS A 150 -67.91 -33.33 -26.98
N LYS A 151 -68.68 -32.32 -26.53
CA LYS A 151 -68.14 -31.00 -26.18
C LYS A 151 -67.22 -31.04 -24.96
N LYS A 152 -67.59 -31.80 -23.92
CA LYS A 152 -66.72 -32.04 -22.74
C LYS A 152 -65.44 -32.81 -23.10
N ILE A 153 -65.55 -33.82 -23.97
CA ILE A 153 -64.39 -34.58 -24.46
C ILE A 153 -63.46 -33.65 -25.24
N SER A 154 -64.00 -32.78 -26.10
CA SER A 154 -63.20 -31.79 -26.84
C SER A 154 -62.51 -30.77 -25.92
N SER A 155 -63.18 -30.25 -24.88
CA SER A 155 -62.52 -29.36 -23.92
C SER A 155 -61.43 -30.09 -23.12
N LEU A 156 -61.71 -31.31 -22.64
CA LEU A 156 -60.71 -32.14 -21.94
C LEU A 156 -59.53 -32.53 -22.83
N GLN A 157 -59.74 -32.75 -24.14
CA GLN A 157 -58.65 -32.95 -25.10
C GLN A 157 -57.76 -31.70 -25.18
N THR A 158 -58.35 -30.51 -25.33
CA THR A 158 -57.56 -29.27 -25.32
C THR A 158 -56.86 -29.00 -23.98
N GLU A 159 -57.45 -29.40 -22.85
CA GLU A 159 -56.78 -29.31 -21.54
C GLU A 159 -55.59 -30.28 -21.43
N VAL A 160 -55.74 -31.52 -21.91
CA VAL A 160 -54.65 -32.51 -21.99
C VAL A 160 -53.54 -32.06 -22.92
N GLU A 161 -53.86 -31.48 -24.09
CA GLU A 161 -52.87 -30.91 -25.02
C GLU A 161 -52.12 -29.72 -24.38
N ASN A 162 -52.82 -28.82 -23.70
CA ASN A 162 -52.21 -27.71 -22.96
C ASN A 162 -51.33 -28.19 -21.79
N LEU A 163 -51.72 -29.26 -21.10
CA LEU A 163 -50.91 -29.87 -20.03
C LEU A 163 -49.68 -30.61 -20.58
N ALA A 164 -49.81 -31.31 -21.70
CA ALA A 164 -48.69 -31.94 -22.40
C ALA A 164 -47.68 -30.89 -22.90
N LEU A 165 -48.16 -29.77 -23.43
CA LEU A 165 -47.32 -28.63 -23.83
C LEU A 165 -46.55 -28.03 -22.64
N ARG A 166 -47.21 -27.88 -21.49
CA ARG A 166 -46.56 -27.42 -20.24
C ARG A 166 -45.52 -28.41 -19.72
N LEU A 167 -45.82 -29.70 -19.75
CA LEU A 167 -44.88 -30.75 -19.37
C LEU A 167 -43.65 -30.75 -20.28
N PHE A 168 -43.83 -30.65 -21.60
CA PHE A 168 -42.73 -30.53 -22.56
C PHE A 168 -41.84 -29.31 -22.28
N TYR A 169 -42.41 -28.13 -22.01
CA TYR A 169 -41.60 -26.96 -21.63
C TYR A 169 -40.88 -27.15 -20.29
N MET A 170 -41.52 -27.75 -19.27
CA MET A 170 -40.87 -28.04 -17.99
C MET A 170 -39.77 -29.09 -18.09
N GLU A 171 -39.94 -30.10 -18.94
CA GLU A 171 -38.94 -31.15 -19.19
C GLU A 171 -37.70 -30.58 -19.90
N ASN A 172 -37.91 -29.76 -20.96
CA ASN A 172 -36.82 -29.04 -21.61
C ASN A 172 -36.09 -28.10 -20.64
N MET A 173 -36.82 -27.26 -19.88
CA MET A 173 -36.21 -26.37 -18.88
C MET A 173 -35.45 -27.15 -17.78
N SER A 174 -35.94 -28.35 -17.39
CA SER A 174 -35.21 -29.22 -16.46
C SER A 174 -33.95 -29.82 -17.09
N GLY A 175 -33.96 -30.09 -18.39
CA GLY A 175 -32.79 -30.51 -19.17
C GLY A 175 -31.75 -29.39 -19.28
N ASP A 176 -32.18 -28.18 -19.63
CA ASP A 176 -31.34 -26.99 -19.73
C ASP A 176 -30.67 -26.68 -18.39
N VAL A 177 -31.45 -26.61 -17.30
CA VAL A 177 -30.93 -26.40 -15.93
C VAL A 177 -29.98 -27.53 -15.50
N HIS A 178 -30.24 -28.78 -15.86
CA HIS A 178 -29.30 -29.87 -15.59
C HIS A 178 -27.99 -29.73 -16.39
N SER A 179 -28.07 -29.20 -17.62
CA SER A 179 -26.91 -28.90 -18.45
C SER A 179 -26.09 -27.74 -17.86
N ASP A 180 -26.74 -26.67 -17.40
CA ASP A 180 -26.13 -25.52 -16.74
C ASP A 180 -25.46 -25.91 -15.42
N ILE A 181 -26.13 -26.70 -14.57
CA ILE A 181 -25.52 -27.27 -13.35
C ILE A 181 -24.30 -28.13 -13.73
N SER A 182 -24.37 -28.88 -14.82
CA SER A 182 -23.24 -29.69 -15.30
C SER A 182 -22.11 -28.87 -15.90
N VAL A 183 -22.37 -27.68 -16.47
CA VAL A 183 -21.36 -26.72 -16.92
C VAL A 183 -20.75 -25.99 -15.73
N MET A 184 -21.57 -25.48 -14.80
CA MET A 184 -21.10 -24.76 -13.61
C MET A 184 -20.27 -25.69 -12.69
N LYS A 185 -20.65 -26.96 -12.54
CA LYS A 185 -19.84 -27.95 -11.81
C LYS A 185 -18.46 -28.15 -12.46
N ARG A 186 -18.38 -28.19 -13.79
CA ARG A 186 -17.10 -28.27 -14.54
C ARG A 186 -16.29 -26.98 -14.41
N ALA A 187 -16.95 -25.80 -14.41
CA ALA A 187 -16.29 -24.51 -14.18
C ALA A 187 -15.69 -24.43 -12.76
N VAL A 188 -16.46 -24.79 -11.73
CA VAL A 188 -15.98 -24.84 -10.33
C VAL A 188 -14.79 -25.80 -10.19
N GLN A 189 -14.91 -27.03 -10.73
CA GLN A 189 -13.82 -28.00 -10.71
C GLN A 189 -12.56 -27.49 -11.44
N LYS A 190 -12.73 -26.75 -12.54
CA LYS A 190 -11.61 -26.11 -13.23
C LYS A 190 -10.96 -25.01 -12.35
N THR A 191 -11.75 -24.10 -11.79
CA THR A 191 -11.22 -23.02 -10.94
C THR A 191 -10.56 -23.55 -9.67
N GLU A 192 -11.03 -24.69 -9.12
CA GLU A 192 -10.39 -25.33 -7.98
C GLU A 192 -9.07 -26.02 -8.36
N ALA A 193 -8.99 -26.65 -9.54
CA ALA A 193 -7.72 -27.16 -10.06
C ALA A 193 -6.70 -26.03 -10.33
N GLU A 194 -7.15 -24.90 -10.88
CA GLU A 194 -6.32 -23.70 -11.09
C GLU A 194 -5.87 -23.08 -9.75
N ARG A 195 -6.74 -23.04 -8.73
CA ARG A 195 -6.39 -22.65 -7.35
C ARG A 195 -5.32 -23.56 -6.76
N ILE A 196 -5.49 -24.88 -6.83
CA ILE A 196 -4.54 -25.86 -6.28
C ILE A 196 -3.19 -25.77 -7.00
N GLN A 197 -3.18 -25.55 -8.33
CA GLN A 197 -1.95 -25.29 -9.06
C GLN A 197 -1.25 -24.01 -8.57
N ALA A 198 -1.99 -22.91 -8.42
CA ALA A 198 -1.45 -21.65 -7.91
C ALA A 198 -0.91 -21.76 -6.48
N GLU A 199 -1.56 -22.55 -5.61
CA GLU A 199 -1.08 -22.86 -4.26
C GLU A 199 0.24 -23.65 -4.29
N VAL A 200 0.36 -24.65 -5.17
CA VAL A 200 1.61 -25.41 -5.36
C VAL A 200 2.72 -24.58 -5.99
N GLU A 201 2.40 -23.63 -6.88
CA GLU A 201 3.37 -22.69 -7.45
C GLU A 201 3.82 -21.65 -6.41
N LYS A 202 2.92 -21.16 -5.58
CA LYS A 202 3.26 -20.29 -4.45
C LYS A 202 4.16 -21.01 -3.44
N GLN A 203 3.86 -22.26 -3.06
CA GLN A 203 4.73 -23.05 -2.17
C GLN A 203 6.16 -23.21 -2.73
N LYS A 204 6.32 -23.35 -4.06
CA LYS A 204 7.66 -23.37 -4.70
C LYS A 204 8.37 -22.01 -4.62
N GLN A 205 7.63 -20.91 -4.72
CA GLN A 205 8.18 -19.55 -4.54
C GLN A 205 8.57 -19.31 -3.08
N ASP A 206 7.71 -19.66 -2.12
CA ASP A 206 7.97 -19.53 -0.69
C ASP A 206 9.24 -20.32 -0.28
N MET A 207 9.39 -21.56 -0.75
CA MET A 207 10.60 -22.39 -0.55
C MET A 207 11.86 -21.84 -1.24
N PHE A 208 11.72 -21.05 -2.31
CA PHE A 208 12.83 -20.37 -2.98
C PHE A 208 13.24 -19.09 -2.24
N VAL A 209 12.27 -18.30 -1.77
CA VAL A 209 12.48 -17.14 -0.90
C VAL A 209 13.16 -17.56 0.40
N ASP A 210 12.70 -18.64 1.03
CA ASP A 210 13.32 -19.23 2.23
C ASP A 210 14.79 -19.63 1.99
N ARG A 211 15.11 -20.21 0.83
CA ARG A 211 16.50 -20.50 0.45
C ARG A 211 17.35 -19.23 0.31
N LEU A 212 16.86 -18.24 -0.44
CA LEU A 212 17.57 -16.95 -0.62
C LEU A 212 17.73 -16.19 0.70
N THR A 213 16.75 -16.30 1.60
CA THR A 213 16.77 -15.68 2.93
C THR A 213 17.90 -16.27 3.77
N ARG A 214 17.99 -17.61 3.86
CA ARG A 214 19.11 -18.29 4.55
C ARG A 214 20.47 -18.03 3.90
N GLU A 215 20.53 -17.90 2.58
CA GLU A 215 21.77 -17.59 1.86
C GLU A 215 22.24 -16.16 2.14
N ARG A 216 21.32 -15.19 2.17
CA ARG A 216 21.55 -13.82 2.67
C ARG A 216 22.06 -13.83 4.10
N ASP A 217 21.42 -14.57 5.01
CA ASP A 217 21.84 -14.62 6.42
C ASP A 217 23.27 -15.13 6.55
N ARG A 218 23.58 -16.26 5.91
CA ARG A 218 24.93 -16.84 5.88
C ARG A 218 25.97 -15.88 5.30
N LEU A 219 25.63 -15.14 4.24
CA LEU A 219 26.52 -14.12 3.67
C LEU A 219 26.70 -12.92 4.61
N THR A 220 25.66 -12.54 5.35
CA THR A 220 25.70 -11.45 6.34
C THR A 220 26.58 -11.82 7.55
N GLU A 221 26.44 -13.06 8.05
CA GLU A 221 27.33 -13.64 9.06
C GLU A 221 28.79 -13.68 8.60
N GLN A 222 29.03 -14.08 7.35
CA GLN A 222 30.38 -14.09 6.77
C GLN A 222 30.96 -12.67 6.64
N ILE A 223 30.18 -11.68 6.21
CA ILE A 223 30.61 -10.28 6.16
C ILE A 223 30.98 -9.78 7.56
N ALA A 224 30.12 -9.99 8.56
CA ALA A 224 30.40 -9.59 9.95
C ALA A 224 31.66 -10.26 10.53
N LEU A 225 31.90 -11.54 10.20
CA LEU A 225 33.13 -12.25 10.57
C LEU A 225 34.36 -11.64 9.90
N TYR A 226 34.32 -11.33 8.60
CA TYR A 226 35.43 -10.71 7.88
C TYR A 226 35.68 -9.26 8.30
N GLU A 227 34.64 -8.49 8.64
CA GLU A 227 34.79 -7.16 9.23
C GLU A 227 35.45 -7.23 10.61
N SER A 228 35.05 -8.18 11.47
CA SER A 228 35.70 -8.42 12.76
C SER A 228 37.17 -8.80 12.60
N GLN A 229 37.50 -9.68 11.66
CA GLN A 229 38.90 -10.06 11.35
C GLN A 229 39.71 -8.87 10.79
N THR A 230 39.10 -8.05 9.93
CA THR A 230 39.73 -6.85 9.35
C THR A 230 40.03 -5.80 10.42
N ASN A 231 39.12 -5.62 11.39
CA ASN A 231 39.32 -4.71 12.51
C ASN A 231 40.44 -5.21 13.44
N ALA A 232 40.46 -6.51 13.80
CA ALA A 232 41.54 -7.08 14.60
C ALA A 232 42.91 -6.93 13.91
N GLN A 233 43.02 -7.30 12.63
CA GLN A 233 44.25 -7.12 11.85
C GLN A 233 44.67 -5.64 11.71
N ARG A 234 43.70 -4.71 11.71
CA ARG A 234 43.97 -3.27 11.70
C ARG A 234 44.51 -2.76 13.03
N GLU A 235 44.10 -3.35 14.15
CA GLU A 235 44.62 -3.06 15.48
C GLU A 235 46.02 -3.68 15.68
N ASP A 236 46.22 -4.94 15.27
CA ASP A 236 47.53 -5.60 15.26
C ASP A 236 48.55 -4.83 14.41
N THR A 237 48.17 -4.44 13.18
CA THR A 237 49.04 -3.64 12.29
C THR A 237 49.18 -2.18 12.70
N LYS A 238 48.36 -1.69 13.64
CA LYS A 238 48.58 -0.40 14.31
C LYS A 238 49.62 -0.57 15.42
N ALA A 239 49.44 -1.54 16.32
CA ALA A 239 50.38 -1.82 17.40
C ALA A 239 51.79 -2.15 16.86
N ALA A 240 51.88 -2.95 15.79
CA ALA A 240 53.15 -3.23 15.13
C ALA A 240 53.83 -1.99 14.51
N ARG A 241 53.06 -1.00 14.03
CA ARG A 241 53.60 0.28 13.55
C ARG A 241 54.06 1.18 14.68
N GLU A 242 53.36 1.15 15.82
CA GLU A 242 53.72 1.92 17.01
C GLU A 242 55.03 1.38 17.60
N ALA A 243 55.17 0.06 17.78
CA ALA A 243 56.41 -0.58 18.19
C ALA A 243 57.58 -0.35 17.20
N VAL A 244 57.31 -0.31 15.88
CA VAL A 244 58.34 0.04 14.88
C VAL A 244 58.69 1.53 14.93
N ALA A 245 57.76 2.43 15.27
CA ALA A 245 58.08 3.85 15.46
C ALA A 245 58.94 4.05 16.71
N GLU A 246 58.61 3.40 17.82
CA GLU A 246 59.41 3.39 19.06
C GLU A 246 60.82 2.86 18.81
N ALA A 247 60.97 1.69 18.16
CA ALA A 247 62.28 1.13 17.81
C ALA A 247 63.10 2.05 16.87
N ASN A 248 62.46 2.79 15.96
CA ASN A 248 63.16 3.78 15.14
C ASN A 248 63.64 4.98 15.97
N MET A 249 62.85 5.45 16.95
CA MET A 249 63.28 6.52 17.87
C MET A 249 64.44 6.07 18.76
N GLU A 250 64.45 4.81 19.22
CA GLU A 250 65.59 4.23 19.94
C GLU A 250 66.85 4.15 19.04
N ILE A 251 66.72 3.73 17.78
CA ILE A 251 67.82 3.69 16.81
C ILE A 251 68.36 5.10 16.52
N GLU A 252 67.49 6.11 16.42
CA GLU A 252 67.90 7.52 16.26
C GLU A 252 68.61 8.05 17.51
N ALA A 253 68.12 7.72 18.72
CA ALA A 253 68.77 8.08 19.99
C ALA A 253 70.17 7.46 20.11
N ILE A 254 70.31 6.15 19.86
CA ILE A 254 71.62 5.45 19.80
C ILE A 254 72.51 6.07 18.71
N GLY A 255 71.91 6.52 17.59
CA GLY A 255 72.59 7.26 16.53
C GLY A 255 73.12 8.64 16.95
N LEU A 256 72.47 9.31 17.91
CA LEU A 256 72.92 10.56 18.52
C LEU A 256 74.00 10.31 19.59
N GLU A 257 73.79 9.36 20.50
CA GLU A 257 74.78 8.94 21.49
C GLU A 257 76.11 8.53 20.83
N LYS A 258 76.04 7.73 19.75
CA LYS A 258 77.22 7.35 18.97
C LYS A 258 77.97 8.55 18.38
N LYS A 259 77.26 9.59 17.91
CA LYS A 259 77.89 10.83 17.41
C LYS A 259 78.55 11.59 18.57
N GLN A 260 77.89 11.68 19.73
CA GLN A 260 78.41 12.35 20.91
C GLN A 260 79.67 11.64 21.45
N LEU A 261 79.65 10.31 21.55
CA LEU A 261 80.80 9.49 21.94
C LEU A 261 81.98 9.64 20.96
N LEU A 262 81.72 9.68 19.65
CA LEU A 262 82.75 9.96 18.65
C LEU A 262 83.33 11.38 18.76
N GLN A 263 82.51 12.39 19.09
CA GLN A 263 83.00 13.75 19.37
C GLN A 263 83.84 13.81 20.66
N GLN A 264 83.39 13.17 21.74
CA GLN A 264 84.14 13.05 22.99
C GLN A 264 85.49 12.34 22.78
N TRP A 265 85.50 11.22 22.04
CA TRP A 265 86.70 10.48 21.68
C TRP A 265 87.66 11.33 20.82
N ASN A 266 87.17 12.01 19.78
CA ASN A 266 87.97 12.93 18.98
C ASN A 266 88.56 14.08 19.82
N SER A 267 87.78 14.65 20.75
CA SER A 267 88.28 15.70 21.66
C SER A 267 89.34 15.17 22.62
N SER A 268 89.21 13.91 23.08
CA SER A 268 90.19 13.22 23.93
C SER A 268 91.47 12.89 23.17
N LEU A 269 91.35 12.54 21.87
CA LEU A 269 92.47 12.29 20.97
C LEU A 269 93.26 13.56 20.67
N ILE A 270 92.58 14.67 20.34
CA ILE A 270 93.21 16.01 20.20
C ILE A 270 93.83 16.46 21.54
N GLY A 271 93.17 16.14 22.65
CA GLY A 271 93.70 16.32 24.00
C GLY A 271 94.88 15.40 24.33
N MET A 272 95.14 14.36 23.55
CA MET A 272 96.32 13.49 23.65
C MET A 272 97.45 14.00 22.77
N THR A 273 97.21 14.28 21.48
CA THR A 273 98.26 14.81 20.59
C THR A 273 98.87 16.09 21.14
N ARG A 274 98.08 17.00 21.73
CA ARG A 274 98.58 18.21 22.41
C ARG A 274 99.43 17.92 23.66
N ARG A 275 99.18 16.81 24.36
CA ARG A 275 100.03 16.37 25.47
C ARG A 275 101.33 15.74 24.97
N ASP A 276 101.26 15.00 23.87
CA ASP A 276 102.41 14.38 23.23
C ASP A 276 103.33 15.44 22.58
N GLU A 277 102.76 16.47 21.94
CA GLU A 277 103.42 17.69 21.45
C GLU A 277 104.12 18.44 22.60
N ALA A 278 103.40 18.69 23.71
CA ALA A 278 103.97 19.35 24.88
C ALA A 278 105.07 18.51 25.56
N TYR A 279 104.93 17.19 25.59
CA TYR A 279 105.94 16.28 26.10
C TYR A 279 107.20 16.27 25.21
N ALA A 280 107.05 16.26 23.88
CA ALA A 280 108.16 16.37 22.95
C ALA A 280 108.92 17.71 23.12
N ALA A 281 108.20 18.83 23.23
CA ALA A 281 108.80 20.13 23.50
C ALA A 281 109.53 20.18 24.86
N LEU A 282 109.01 19.51 25.89
CA LEU A 282 109.70 19.36 27.18
C LEU A 282 110.94 18.45 27.10
N GLN A 283 110.92 17.40 26.27
CA GLN A 283 112.11 16.58 26.00
C GLN A 283 113.18 17.36 25.23
N GLU A 284 112.80 18.18 24.24
CA GLU A 284 113.73 19.04 23.50
C GLU A 284 114.36 20.10 24.42
N ALA A 285 113.55 20.79 25.24
CA ALA A 285 114.04 21.73 26.24
C ALA A 285 114.97 21.06 27.27
N LEU A 286 114.68 19.83 27.68
CA LEU A 286 115.56 19.04 28.56
C LEU A 286 116.89 18.70 27.88
N ILE A 287 116.88 18.31 26.60
CA ILE A 287 118.10 18.04 25.82
C ILE A 287 118.95 19.30 25.67
N LEU A 288 118.34 20.46 25.41
CA LEU A 288 119.03 21.75 25.36
C LEU A 288 119.64 22.11 26.72
N ALA A 289 118.90 21.96 27.83
CA ALA A 289 119.43 22.18 29.18
C ALA A 289 120.59 21.22 29.54
N TRP A 290 120.59 19.98 29.04
CA TRP A 290 121.75 19.07 29.16
C TRP A 290 122.94 19.53 28.31
N GLN A 291 122.73 20.13 27.14
CA GLN A 291 123.79 20.69 26.31
C GLN A 291 124.40 21.95 26.94
N GLU A 292 123.58 22.84 27.50
CA GLU A 292 124.02 24.02 28.26
C GLU A 292 124.77 23.61 29.54
N LEU A 293 124.25 22.64 30.30
CA LEU A 293 124.97 22.07 31.44
C LEU A 293 126.33 21.51 31.00
N ARG A 294 126.40 20.83 29.86
CA ARG A 294 127.64 20.26 29.34
C ARG A 294 128.63 21.30 28.83
N SER A 295 128.18 22.40 28.23
CA SER A 295 129.08 23.51 27.88
C SER A 295 129.61 24.20 29.14
N MET A 296 128.75 24.46 30.13
CA MET A 296 129.14 25.01 31.43
C MET A 296 130.11 24.10 32.17
N GLU A 297 129.95 22.76 32.12
CA GLU A 297 130.94 21.81 32.63
C GLU A 297 132.30 21.97 31.94
N THR A 298 132.33 22.11 30.60
CA THR A 298 133.58 22.32 29.85
C THR A 298 134.21 23.69 30.09
N GLU A 299 133.43 24.73 30.32
CA GLU A 299 133.91 26.06 30.70
C GLU A 299 134.49 26.03 32.11
N ILE A 300 133.79 25.46 33.09
CA ILE A 300 134.29 25.25 34.46
C ILE A 300 135.60 24.46 34.45
N GLU A 301 135.70 23.42 33.62
CA GLU A 301 136.92 22.62 33.47
C GLU A 301 138.05 23.39 32.75
N GLY A 302 137.72 24.32 31.86
CA GLY A 302 138.65 25.29 31.27
C GLY A 302 139.16 26.30 32.32
N TYR A 303 138.26 26.87 33.13
CA TYR A 303 138.61 27.79 34.20
C TYR A 303 139.48 27.13 35.27
N LYS A 304 139.18 25.89 35.71
CA LYS A 304 140.05 25.12 36.60
C LYS A 304 141.48 25.01 36.04
N LYS A 305 141.62 24.68 34.75
CA LYS A 305 142.93 24.59 34.07
C LYS A 305 143.62 25.94 33.86
N SER A 306 142.90 27.05 34.00
CA SER A 306 143.49 28.38 34.09
C SER A 306 143.94 28.67 35.52
N VAL A 307 143.12 28.36 36.53
CA VAL A 307 143.44 28.50 37.95
C VAL A 307 144.70 27.72 38.31
N THR A 308 144.82 26.44 37.92
CA THR A 308 146.03 25.65 38.21
C THR A 308 147.29 26.20 37.56
N LYS A 309 147.18 26.92 36.43
CA LYS A 309 148.32 27.61 35.80
C LYS A 309 148.70 28.88 36.54
N GLU A 310 147.72 29.65 37.01
CA GLU A 310 147.96 30.82 37.86
C GLU A 310 148.51 30.39 39.24
N GLU A 311 148.06 29.26 39.80
CA GLU A 311 148.64 28.64 41.00
C GLU A 311 150.10 28.23 40.77
N GLU A 312 150.41 27.54 39.66
CA GLU A 312 151.78 27.25 39.24
C GLU A 312 152.64 28.52 39.08
N ILE A 313 152.08 29.62 38.58
CA ILE A 313 152.76 30.92 38.43
C ILE A 313 152.95 31.56 39.81
N HIS A 314 151.96 31.49 40.69
CA HIS A 314 152.03 31.95 42.07
C HIS A 314 153.09 31.19 42.88
N GLU A 315 153.23 29.87 42.72
CA GLU A 315 154.32 29.10 43.35
C GLU A 315 155.69 29.56 42.85
N LYS A 316 155.85 29.78 41.54
CA LYS A 316 157.09 30.29 40.94
C LYS A 316 157.42 31.71 41.42
N LEU A 317 156.42 32.58 41.53
CA LEU A 317 156.55 33.93 42.10
C LEU A 317 156.89 33.88 43.60
N ALA A 318 156.21 33.05 44.39
CA ALA A 318 156.47 32.88 45.82
C ALA A 318 157.88 32.32 46.06
N PHE A 319 158.37 31.40 45.25
CA PHE A 319 159.76 30.93 45.29
C PHE A 319 160.76 32.06 45.02
N MET A 320 160.49 32.91 44.02
CA MET A 320 161.33 34.08 43.73
C MET A 320 161.28 35.14 44.85
N ILE A 321 160.13 35.36 45.47
CA ILE A 321 159.97 36.27 46.63
C ILE A 321 160.76 35.74 47.83
N ASN A 322 160.57 34.46 48.23
CA ASN A 322 161.32 33.84 49.33
C ASN A 322 162.84 33.92 49.11
N ARG A 323 163.30 33.76 47.86
CA ARG A 323 164.71 33.97 47.51
C ARG A 323 165.15 35.42 47.66
N ALA A 324 164.38 36.37 47.12
CA ALA A 324 164.69 37.79 47.23
C ALA A 324 164.68 38.29 48.70
N GLU A 325 163.79 37.75 49.54
CA GLU A 325 163.78 38.01 50.98
C GLU A 325 165.00 37.43 51.69
N SER A 326 165.46 36.22 51.31
CA SER A 326 166.72 35.65 51.81
C SER A 326 167.94 36.49 51.40
N ASP A 327 168.01 36.93 50.14
CA ASP A 327 169.09 37.77 49.62
C ASP A 327 169.07 39.18 50.27
N ALA A 328 167.87 39.73 50.54
CA ALA A 328 167.68 40.96 51.29
C ALA A 328 168.05 40.80 52.78
N ALA A 329 167.74 39.66 53.41
CA ALA A 329 168.13 39.37 54.79
C ALA A 329 169.66 39.22 54.93
N MET A 330 170.33 38.58 53.95
CA MET A 330 171.80 38.56 53.88
C MET A 330 172.36 39.98 53.72
N SER A 331 171.78 40.78 52.82
CA SER A 331 172.19 42.17 52.61
C SER A 331 172.02 43.01 53.88
N LYS A 332 170.91 42.87 54.60
CA LYS A 332 170.65 43.54 55.89
C LYS A 332 171.65 43.12 56.97
N LYS A 333 172.08 41.85 56.98
CA LYS A 333 173.14 41.35 57.87
C LYS A 333 174.50 41.96 57.53
N LEU A 334 174.86 42.08 56.25
CA LEU A 334 176.08 42.76 55.81
C LEU A 334 176.06 44.26 56.17
N ILE A 335 174.93 44.94 55.99
CA ILE A 335 174.73 46.33 56.42
C ILE A 335 174.97 46.48 57.93
N SER A 336 174.42 45.60 58.77
CA SER A 336 174.63 45.66 60.23
C SER A 336 176.10 45.44 60.63
N GLN A 337 176.84 44.59 59.90
CA GLN A 337 178.28 44.42 60.09
C GLN A 337 179.09 45.66 59.68
N CYS A 338 178.67 46.36 58.61
CA CYS A 338 179.28 47.61 58.20
C CYS A 338 178.98 48.74 59.20
N GLN A 339 177.75 48.83 59.72
CA GLN A 339 177.37 49.79 60.76
C GLN A 339 178.15 49.57 62.06
N ALA A 340 178.36 48.32 62.49
CA ALA A 340 179.19 48.02 63.65
C ALA A 340 180.65 48.48 63.50
N LYS A 341 181.23 48.36 62.29
CA LYS A 341 182.56 48.91 61.97
C LYS A 341 182.56 50.44 61.95
N GLN A 342 181.50 51.05 61.41
CA GLN A 342 181.36 52.51 61.35
C GLN A 342 181.26 53.13 62.76
N GLU A 343 180.51 52.52 63.67
CA GLU A 343 180.38 53.03 65.04
C GLU A 343 181.68 52.89 65.84
N ALA A 344 182.48 51.84 65.60
CA ALA A 344 183.83 51.73 66.16
C ALA A 344 184.76 52.86 65.66
N LEU A 345 184.79 53.11 64.34
CA LEU A 345 185.54 54.22 63.74
C LEU A 345 185.03 55.59 64.20
N ARG A 346 183.73 55.72 64.52
CA ARG A 346 183.13 56.94 65.09
C ARG A 346 183.60 57.20 66.51
N ILE A 347 183.79 56.16 67.33
CA ILE A 347 184.37 56.29 68.67
C ILE A 347 185.83 56.77 68.57
N GLU A 348 186.62 56.22 67.64
CA GLU A 348 187.97 56.72 67.35
C GLU A 348 187.96 58.18 66.85
N PHE A 349 187.04 58.56 65.98
CA PHE A 349 186.87 59.97 65.58
C PHE A 349 186.49 60.88 66.75
N SER A 350 185.69 60.40 67.70
CA SER A 350 185.24 61.21 68.85
C SER A 350 186.36 61.59 69.81
N THR A 351 187.42 60.76 69.93
CA THR A 351 188.58 61.09 70.77
C THR A 351 189.48 62.13 70.09
N TYR A 352 189.63 62.08 68.76
CA TYR A 352 190.32 63.11 67.98
C TYR A 352 189.55 64.45 67.94
N MET A 353 188.22 64.42 67.81
CA MET A 353 187.37 65.62 67.88
C MET A 353 187.61 66.43 69.15
N ARG A 354 187.68 65.78 70.32
CA ARG A 354 187.90 66.47 71.59
C ARG A 354 189.27 67.17 71.68
N THR A 355 190.28 66.67 70.96
CA THR A 355 191.59 67.35 70.83
C THR A 355 191.60 68.47 69.77
N LEU A 356 190.57 68.55 68.93
CA LEU A 356 190.40 69.61 67.92
C LEU A 356 189.61 70.79 68.51
N GLU A 357 188.57 70.52 69.30
CA GLU A 357 187.72 71.54 69.95
C GLU A 357 188.50 72.52 70.85
N GLU A 358 189.58 72.08 71.50
CA GLU A 358 190.49 72.94 72.27
C GLU A 358 191.32 73.92 71.41
N THR A 359 191.36 73.70 70.09
CA THR A 359 192.11 74.55 69.13
C THR A 359 191.21 75.43 68.25
N GLU A 360 189.96 75.01 67.98
CA GLU A 360 189.06 75.71 67.04
C GLU A 360 188.35 76.94 67.64
N GLN A 361 188.27 77.08 68.97
CA GLN A 361 187.64 78.24 69.63
C GLN A 361 188.28 79.61 69.30
N VAL A 362 189.46 79.61 68.66
CA VAL A 362 190.23 80.81 68.33
C VAL A 362 189.96 81.34 66.91
N LEU A 363 189.44 80.53 65.96
CA LEU A 363 189.71 80.73 64.53
C LEU A 363 188.51 80.80 63.55
N SER A 364 187.27 81.02 64.00
CA SER A 364 186.11 81.11 63.08
C SER A 364 185.06 82.19 63.44
N ARG A 365 185.50 83.36 63.91
CA ARG A 365 184.62 84.48 64.31
C ARG A 365 184.00 85.28 63.14
N VAL A 366 184.17 84.84 61.88
CA VAL A 366 183.68 85.54 60.67
C VAL A 366 183.24 84.56 59.59
N THR A 367 181.92 84.52 59.32
CA THR A 367 181.22 84.48 58.00
C THR A 367 179.89 83.74 58.16
N ALA A 368 178.77 84.34 57.73
CA ALA A 368 177.45 83.72 57.78
C ALA A 368 176.52 84.22 56.67
N GLY A 369 175.56 83.38 56.27
CA GLY A 369 174.32 83.79 55.60
C GLY A 369 174.24 83.60 54.08
N LYS A 370 173.16 82.94 53.62
CA LYS A 370 172.52 83.15 52.32
C LYS A 370 171.09 82.59 52.33
N GLU A 371 170.18 83.25 51.61
CA GLU A 371 168.74 82.94 51.60
C GLU A 371 168.28 82.34 50.25
N LEU A 372 167.04 81.84 50.20
CA LEU A 372 166.42 81.16 49.04
C LEU A 372 165.64 82.11 48.12
N GLY A 373 165.18 81.62 46.95
CA GLY A 373 164.75 82.45 45.82
C GLY A 373 163.45 82.03 45.12
N PRO A 374 162.98 82.82 44.12
CA PRO A 374 161.56 82.91 43.71
C PRO A 374 160.99 81.73 42.92
N MET A 375 161.74 80.65 42.70
CA MET A 375 161.32 79.53 41.85
C MET A 375 160.26 78.63 42.51
N GLU A 376 160.24 78.58 43.85
CA GLU A 376 159.27 77.80 44.62
C GLU A 376 157.84 78.36 44.52
N ILE A 377 157.69 79.67 44.31
CA ILE A 377 156.38 80.34 44.19
C ILE A 377 155.62 79.83 42.96
N GLN A 378 156.31 79.68 41.82
CA GLN A 378 155.69 79.18 40.58
C GLN A 378 155.19 77.73 40.70
N ILE A 379 155.84 76.90 41.51
CA ILE A 379 155.39 75.54 41.80
C ILE A 379 154.05 75.59 42.54
N THR A 380 153.92 76.43 43.57
CA THR A 380 152.68 76.53 44.36
C THR A 380 151.47 77.03 43.58
N THR A 381 151.66 77.87 42.54
CA THR A 381 150.57 78.26 41.63
C THR A 381 150.10 77.10 40.75
N LEU A 382 151.02 76.33 40.15
CA LEU A 382 150.67 75.23 39.24
C LEU A 382 149.99 74.06 39.96
N THR A 383 150.37 73.75 41.21
CA THR A 383 149.65 72.76 42.02
C THR A 383 148.19 73.15 42.22
N LYS A 384 147.93 74.45 42.41
CA LYS A 384 146.58 74.95 42.71
C LYS A 384 145.63 74.87 41.50
N GLU A 385 146.13 75.16 40.31
CA GLU A 385 145.38 74.99 39.05
C GLU A 385 145.03 73.52 38.78
N ILE A 386 145.91 72.59 39.17
CA ILE A 386 145.67 71.14 39.12
C ILE A 386 144.57 70.71 40.10
N ASP A 387 144.62 71.20 41.34
CA ASP A 387 143.61 70.89 42.38
C ASP A 387 142.21 71.43 42.01
N GLU A 388 142.14 72.64 41.45
CA GLU A 388 140.89 73.22 40.95
C GLU A 388 140.30 72.37 39.80
N CYS A 389 141.10 71.97 38.82
CA CYS A 389 140.70 71.08 37.71
C CYS A 389 140.22 69.69 38.21
N ASN A 390 140.93 69.09 39.18
CA ASN A 390 140.52 67.84 39.81
C ASN A 390 139.16 67.96 40.53
N SER A 391 138.86 69.12 41.14
CA SER A 391 137.58 69.38 41.81
C SER A 391 136.41 69.45 40.81
N GLU A 392 136.62 70.05 39.64
CA GLU A 392 135.62 70.07 38.56
C GLU A 392 135.34 68.65 38.04
N ILE A 393 136.39 67.87 37.77
CA ILE A 393 136.27 66.47 37.33
C ILE A 393 135.45 65.64 38.33
N ALA A 394 135.74 65.77 39.63
CA ALA A 394 134.98 65.09 40.69
C ALA A 394 133.50 65.51 40.72
N SER A 395 133.19 66.79 40.48
CA SER A 395 131.81 67.28 40.41
C SER A 395 131.03 66.68 39.23
N VAL A 396 131.66 66.57 38.06
CA VAL A 396 131.08 65.98 36.84
C VAL A 396 130.89 64.47 37.01
N GLN A 397 131.83 63.78 37.65
CA GLN A 397 131.69 62.36 37.98
C GLN A 397 130.52 62.10 38.94
N GLN A 398 130.34 62.93 39.99
CA GLN A 398 129.17 62.83 40.86
C GLN A 398 127.86 63.11 40.12
N TYR A 399 127.83 64.09 39.21
CA TYR A 399 126.66 64.37 38.39
C TYR A 399 126.31 63.19 37.47
N TRP A 400 127.31 62.60 36.80
CA TRP A 400 127.15 61.43 35.95
C TRP A 400 126.65 60.21 36.73
N LEU A 401 127.20 59.93 37.92
CA LEU A 401 126.73 58.84 38.79
C LEU A 401 125.27 59.01 39.24
N ARG A 402 124.85 60.24 39.55
CA ARG A 402 123.42 60.53 39.85
C ARG A 402 122.54 60.26 38.62
N LEU A 403 122.98 60.72 37.44
CA LEU A 403 122.24 60.52 36.18
C LEU A 403 122.14 59.02 35.82
N GLN A 404 123.20 58.25 36.02
CA GLN A 404 123.22 56.80 35.80
C GLN A 404 122.30 56.08 36.79
N THR A 405 122.34 56.45 38.08
CA THR A 405 121.46 55.89 39.12
C THR A 405 119.99 56.14 38.80
N GLU A 406 119.66 57.36 38.38
CA GLU A 406 118.30 57.74 37.96
C GLU A 406 117.85 57.00 36.69
N MET A 407 118.76 56.81 35.72
CA MET A 407 118.47 56.04 34.50
C MET A 407 118.21 54.56 34.81
N VAL A 408 118.98 53.94 35.70
CA VAL A 408 118.72 52.58 36.20
C VAL A 408 117.38 52.50 36.94
N ARG A 409 117.06 53.50 37.78
CA ARG A 409 115.77 53.59 38.50
C ARG A 409 114.59 53.65 37.52
N LEU A 410 114.69 54.47 36.48
CA LEU A 410 113.67 54.59 35.42
C LEU A 410 113.57 53.31 34.57
N THR A 411 114.69 52.65 34.26
CA THR A 411 114.71 51.39 33.51
C THR A 411 113.98 50.30 34.30
N LYS A 412 114.26 50.17 35.60
CA LYS A 412 113.55 49.23 36.47
C LYS A 412 112.05 49.53 36.56
N GLN A 413 111.64 50.79 36.70
CA GLN A 413 110.22 51.16 36.69
C GLN A 413 109.54 50.83 35.36
N ARG A 414 110.24 50.99 34.23
CA ARG A 414 109.75 50.60 32.90
C ARG A 414 109.60 49.08 32.75
N GLU A 415 110.46 48.29 33.38
CA GLU A 415 110.35 46.83 33.44
C GLU A 415 109.21 46.36 34.35
N GLU A 416 109.07 46.95 35.55
CA GLU A 416 107.94 46.73 36.47
C GLU A 416 106.60 47.08 35.79
N GLN A 417 106.54 48.19 35.06
CA GLN A 417 105.38 48.57 34.25
C GLN A 417 105.12 47.59 33.09
N ALA A 418 106.16 47.17 32.35
CA ALA A 418 106.00 46.21 31.25
C ALA A 418 105.45 44.86 31.75
N ALA A 419 105.93 44.37 32.89
CA ALA A 419 105.40 43.17 33.53
C ALA A 419 103.92 43.34 33.94
N SER A 420 103.53 44.50 34.49
CA SER A 420 102.13 44.79 34.82
C SER A 420 101.23 44.81 33.57
N VAL A 421 101.71 45.36 32.45
CA VAL A 421 101.00 45.38 31.16
C VAL A 421 100.86 43.98 30.58
N GLU A 422 101.86 43.10 30.74
CA GLU A 422 101.72 41.69 30.36
C GLU A 422 100.69 40.95 31.22
N LEU A 423 100.68 41.16 32.53
CA LEU A 423 99.69 40.55 33.42
C LEU A 423 98.27 41.01 33.04
N LEU A 424 98.06 42.31 32.82
CA LEU A 424 96.77 42.85 32.37
C LEU A 424 96.35 42.32 30.99
N LYS A 425 97.29 42.07 30.06
CA LYS A 425 97.00 41.40 28.77
C LYS A 425 96.58 39.93 28.97
N LYS A 426 97.23 39.21 29.89
CA LYS A 426 96.89 37.82 30.23
C LYS A 426 95.51 37.75 30.90
N GLU A 427 95.21 38.67 31.81
CA GLU A 427 93.89 38.79 32.44
C GLU A 427 92.79 39.17 31.43
N LEU A 428 93.05 40.16 30.55
CA LEU A 428 92.13 40.55 29.50
C LEU A 428 91.77 39.39 28.56
N THR A 429 92.75 38.59 28.13
CA THR A 429 92.49 37.43 27.27
C THR A 429 91.71 36.31 27.98
N ILE A 430 91.93 36.10 29.29
CA ILE A 430 91.11 35.20 30.11
C ILE A 430 89.66 35.72 30.23
N LEU A 431 89.47 37.01 30.45
CA LEU A 431 88.15 37.64 30.49
C LEU A 431 87.45 37.59 29.12
N GLN A 432 88.18 37.79 28.02
CA GLN A 432 87.67 37.67 26.65
C GLN A 432 87.17 36.23 26.38
N GLN A 433 87.94 35.21 26.79
CA GLN A 433 87.54 33.80 26.65
C GLN A 433 86.35 33.43 27.54
N ARG A 434 86.29 33.96 28.78
CA ARG A 434 85.12 33.80 29.66
C ARG A 434 83.88 34.43 29.03
N LYS A 435 83.98 35.66 28.51
CA LYS A 435 82.88 36.35 27.82
C LYS A 435 82.33 35.51 26.66
N VAL A 436 83.19 35.00 25.79
CA VAL A 436 82.77 34.16 24.65
C VAL A 436 82.10 32.86 25.10
N ARG A 437 82.54 32.24 26.20
CA ARG A 437 81.85 31.07 26.77
C ARG A 437 80.45 31.44 27.26
N THR A 438 80.32 32.49 28.07
CA THR A 438 79.00 32.92 28.58
C THR A 438 78.09 33.43 27.48
N GLU A 439 78.61 34.03 26.40
CA GLU A 439 77.80 34.41 25.23
C GLU A 439 77.30 33.18 24.44
N ASN A 440 78.11 32.12 24.33
CA ASN A 440 77.70 30.86 23.73
C ASN A 440 76.69 30.10 24.61
N GLU A 441 76.90 30.06 25.92
CA GLU A 441 75.97 29.49 26.91
C GLU A 441 74.61 30.22 26.84
N ILE A 442 74.60 31.55 26.84
CA ILE A 442 73.38 32.37 26.70
C ILE A 442 72.67 32.14 25.34
N GLU A 443 73.39 31.90 24.24
CA GLU A 443 72.75 31.62 22.95
C GLU A 443 72.27 30.16 22.84
N GLN A 444 72.90 29.20 23.54
CA GLN A 444 72.36 27.86 23.74
C GLN A 444 71.06 27.91 24.54
N ASP A 445 71.05 28.55 25.71
CA ASP A 445 69.87 28.71 26.57
C ASP A 445 68.68 29.34 25.79
N LYS A 446 68.93 30.35 24.96
CA LYS A 446 67.91 30.94 24.07
C LYS A 446 67.37 29.98 23.03
N ASN A 447 68.18 29.05 22.52
CA ASN A 447 67.71 28.07 21.54
C ASN A 447 66.89 26.98 22.22
N GLU A 448 67.35 26.47 23.38
CA GLU A 448 66.56 25.57 24.22
C GLU A 448 65.24 26.22 24.66
N GLN A 449 65.23 27.51 25.00
CA GLN A 449 63.99 28.25 25.27
C GLN A 449 63.06 28.29 24.04
N LYS A 450 63.56 28.58 22.84
CA LYS A 450 62.74 28.59 21.60
C LYS A 450 62.14 27.21 21.34
N ASP A 451 62.91 26.14 21.51
CA ASP A 451 62.45 24.76 21.30
C ASP A 451 61.39 24.34 22.34
N ILE A 452 61.58 24.74 23.61
CA ILE A 452 60.58 24.60 24.68
C ILE A 452 59.30 25.40 24.36
N GLU A 453 59.40 26.64 23.88
CA GLU A 453 58.26 27.46 23.46
C GLU A 453 57.52 26.83 22.26
N HIS A 454 58.25 26.26 21.29
CA HIS A 454 57.69 25.50 20.18
C HIS A 454 56.96 24.24 20.66
N HIS A 455 57.55 23.46 21.58
CA HIS A 455 56.88 22.32 22.21
C HIS A 455 55.64 22.72 23.02
N MET A 456 55.71 23.79 23.83
CA MET A 456 54.55 24.31 24.57
C MET A 456 53.42 24.76 23.63
N LYS A 457 53.76 25.38 22.49
CA LYS A 457 52.80 25.77 21.47
C LYS A 457 52.15 24.57 20.79
N ASN A 458 52.92 23.52 20.51
CA ASN A 458 52.39 22.26 19.95
C ASN A 458 51.46 21.57 20.95
N LEU A 459 51.90 21.37 22.20
CA LEU A 459 51.07 20.81 23.28
C LEU A 459 49.78 21.62 23.51
N LYS A 460 49.83 22.95 23.40
CA LYS A 460 48.63 23.81 23.47
C LYS A 460 47.70 23.57 22.28
N ASN A 461 48.23 23.42 21.06
CA ASN A 461 47.44 23.09 19.88
C ASN A 461 46.78 21.70 20.01
N ASP A 462 47.51 20.71 20.52
CA ASP A 462 46.99 19.36 20.72
C ASP A 462 45.98 19.29 21.88
N MET A 463 46.15 20.08 22.95
CA MET A 463 45.13 20.25 23.99
C MET A 463 43.84 20.88 23.41
N LEU A 464 43.96 21.92 22.57
CA LEU A 464 42.81 22.52 21.88
C LEU A 464 42.15 21.52 20.93
N ARG A 465 42.93 20.68 20.24
CA ARG A 465 42.46 19.60 19.37
C ARG A 465 41.74 18.51 20.16
N LEU A 466 42.27 18.10 21.32
CA LEU A 466 41.60 17.17 22.24
C LEU A 466 40.29 17.75 22.75
N ASN A 467 40.25 19.03 23.13
CA ASN A 467 39.02 19.68 23.59
C ASN A 467 37.96 19.83 22.47
N MET A 468 38.38 20.06 21.21
CA MET A 468 37.48 20.00 20.06
C MET A 468 36.97 18.58 19.77
N LEU A 469 37.79 17.55 19.98
CA LEU A 469 37.36 16.15 19.86
C LEU A 469 36.44 15.73 21.02
N LEU A 470 36.71 16.18 22.25
CA LEU A 470 35.89 15.94 23.44
C LEU A 470 34.51 16.59 23.30
N SER A 471 34.45 17.88 22.93
CA SER A 471 33.17 18.56 22.69
C SER A 471 32.38 17.90 21.55
N LYS A 472 33.02 17.53 20.43
CA LYS A 472 32.36 16.78 19.34
C LYS A 472 31.91 15.37 19.76
N LYS A 473 32.64 14.70 20.66
CA LYS A 473 32.22 13.41 21.23
C LYS A 473 31.10 13.58 22.26
N SER A 474 31.07 14.68 23.00
CA SER A 474 29.96 15.02 23.92
C SER A 474 28.68 15.31 23.14
N SER A 475 28.72 16.18 22.13
CA SER A 475 27.55 16.47 21.30
C SER A 475 27.06 15.23 20.54
N SER A 476 27.98 14.39 20.06
CA SER A 476 27.62 13.10 19.45
C SER A 476 27.00 12.11 20.45
N LYS A 477 27.42 12.13 21.72
CA LYS A 477 26.79 11.34 22.80
C LYS A 477 25.40 11.87 23.13
N GLU A 478 25.22 13.19 23.23
CA GLU A 478 23.92 13.81 23.48
C GLU A 478 22.94 13.55 22.34
N GLN A 479 23.39 13.64 21.07
CA GLN A 479 22.60 13.26 19.90
C GLN A 479 22.18 11.79 19.92
N LEU A 480 23.07 10.87 20.30
CA LEU A 480 22.73 9.44 20.44
C LEU A 480 21.77 9.17 21.61
N LEU A 481 21.90 9.91 22.73
CA LEU A 481 20.96 9.81 23.85
C LEU A 481 19.57 10.34 23.47
N GLN A 482 19.49 11.48 22.79
CA GLN A 482 18.24 12.04 22.26
C GLN A 482 17.60 11.10 21.22
N TYR A 483 18.39 10.54 20.30
CA TYR A 483 17.92 9.55 19.33
C TYR A 483 17.36 8.31 20.01
N ASN A 484 18.06 7.76 21.01
CA ASN A 484 17.59 6.61 21.77
C ASN A 484 16.30 6.93 22.56
N GLN A 485 16.17 8.13 23.14
CA GLN A 485 14.95 8.56 23.84
C GLN A 485 13.76 8.72 22.89
N LEU A 486 13.99 9.20 21.66
CA LEU A 486 12.95 9.27 20.62
C LEU A 486 12.55 7.86 20.17
N MET A 487 13.51 7.01 19.83
CA MET A 487 13.25 5.60 19.49
C MET A 487 12.51 4.85 20.60
N GLU A 488 12.86 5.06 21.87
CA GLU A 488 12.17 4.48 23.03
C GLU A 488 10.73 5.01 23.14
N SER A 489 10.51 6.32 22.92
CA SER A 489 9.17 6.91 22.86
C SER A 489 8.34 6.35 21.70
N ASP A 490 8.94 6.16 20.52
CA ASP A 490 8.28 5.65 19.32
C ASP A 490 7.92 4.16 19.48
N PHE A 491 8.83 3.34 20.02
CA PHE A 491 8.55 1.95 20.38
C PHE A 491 7.46 1.84 21.45
N MET A 492 7.46 2.70 22.48
CA MET A 492 6.40 2.76 23.49
C MET A 492 5.08 3.28 22.92
N GLY A 493 5.10 4.08 21.86
CA GLY A 493 3.92 4.47 21.08
C GLY A 493 3.33 3.27 20.33
N SER A 494 4.13 2.64 19.47
CA SER A 494 3.72 1.46 18.69
C SER A 494 3.28 0.29 19.57
N LEU A 495 3.90 0.10 20.74
CA LEU A 495 3.47 -0.92 21.71
C LEU A 495 2.07 -0.61 22.26
N ARG A 496 1.77 0.64 22.63
CA ARG A 496 0.43 1.04 23.10
C ARG A 496 -0.63 0.99 22.01
N GLU A 497 -0.26 1.26 20.76
CA GLU A 497 -1.15 1.10 19.61
C GLU A 497 -1.50 -0.38 19.41
N ALA A 498 -0.50 -1.28 19.43
CA ALA A 498 -0.72 -2.72 19.37
C ALA A 498 -1.48 -3.29 20.59
N GLU A 499 -1.22 -2.78 21.81
CA GLU A 499 -2.01 -3.11 23.01
C GLU A 499 -3.47 -2.69 22.84
N LYS A 500 -3.73 -1.50 22.30
CA LYS A 500 -5.09 -1.01 22.02
C LYS A 500 -5.79 -1.83 20.93
N GLU A 501 -5.12 -2.15 19.83
CA GLU A 501 -5.66 -3.03 18.79
C GLU A 501 -5.97 -4.43 19.35
N SER A 502 -5.11 -4.96 20.24
CA SER A 502 -5.34 -6.23 20.92
C SER A 502 -6.57 -6.19 21.84
N ILE A 503 -6.80 -5.08 22.56
CA ILE A 503 -7.99 -4.87 23.40
C ILE A 503 -9.25 -4.75 22.52
N GLU A 504 -9.21 -3.97 21.44
CA GLU A 504 -10.35 -3.84 20.51
C GLU A 504 -10.69 -5.18 19.83
N MET A 505 -9.68 -5.99 19.48
CA MET A 505 -9.89 -7.35 18.97
C MET A 505 -10.48 -8.30 20.02
N GLN A 506 -10.10 -8.15 21.29
CA GLN A 506 -10.69 -8.94 22.39
C GLN A 506 -12.15 -8.54 22.66
N GLU A 507 -12.47 -7.24 22.69
CA GLU A 507 -13.84 -6.74 22.84
C GLU A 507 -14.74 -7.21 21.69
N ASN A 508 -14.25 -7.19 20.45
CA ASN A 508 -14.97 -7.76 19.30
C ASN A 508 -15.19 -9.28 19.44
N LEU A 509 -14.21 -10.01 19.98
CA LEU A 509 -14.30 -11.46 20.22
C LEU A 509 -15.30 -11.79 21.33
N GLU A 510 -15.35 -11.00 22.41
CA GLU A 510 -16.33 -11.11 23.49
C GLU A 510 -17.75 -10.79 22.99
N ASN A 511 -17.94 -9.73 22.20
CA ASN A 511 -19.23 -9.42 21.55
C ASN A 511 -19.72 -10.56 20.65
N VAL A 512 -18.84 -11.16 19.82
CA VAL A 512 -19.20 -12.31 18.96
C VAL A 512 -19.49 -13.57 19.79
N GLN A 513 -18.88 -13.75 20.96
CA GLN A 513 -19.25 -14.81 21.89
C GLN A 513 -20.65 -14.57 22.50
N GLU A 514 -20.96 -13.35 22.93
CA GLU A 514 -22.31 -13.00 23.39
C GLU A 514 -23.37 -13.20 22.30
N GLU A 515 -23.13 -12.77 21.07
CA GLU A 515 -24.06 -13.00 19.94
C GLU A 515 -24.27 -14.50 19.68
N LYS A 516 -23.19 -15.28 19.67
CA LYS A 516 -23.25 -16.75 19.55
C LYS A 516 -24.07 -17.37 20.69
N GLU A 517 -23.89 -16.93 21.93
CA GLU A 517 -24.67 -17.45 23.06
C GLU A 517 -26.14 -17.03 22.99
N ARG A 518 -26.45 -15.78 22.62
CA ARG A 518 -27.83 -15.31 22.38
C ARG A 518 -28.51 -16.14 21.27
N LEU A 519 -27.81 -16.43 20.18
CA LEU A 519 -28.29 -17.28 19.10
C LEU A 519 -28.47 -18.75 19.54
N LEU A 520 -27.60 -19.30 20.37
CA LEU A 520 -27.75 -20.64 20.94
C LEU A 520 -28.96 -20.74 21.88
N HIS A 521 -29.20 -19.72 22.73
CA HIS A 521 -30.41 -19.67 23.56
C HIS A 521 -31.68 -19.60 22.69
N SER A 522 -31.69 -18.73 21.67
CA SER A 522 -32.82 -18.62 20.73
C SER A 522 -33.06 -19.92 19.95
N LEU A 523 -32.00 -20.63 19.54
CA LEU A 523 -32.12 -21.94 18.92
C LEU A 523 -32.81 -22.94 19.86
N VAL A 524 -32.35 -23.06 21.12
CA VAL A 524 -32.95 -23.95 22.13
C VAL A 524 -34.41 -23.58 22.43
N GLU A 525 -34.77 -22.28 22.42
CA GLU A 525 -36.17 -21.84 22.52
C GLU A 525 -37.00 -22.29 21.30
N THR A 526 -36.46 -22.19 20.09
CA THR A 526 -37.15 -22.70 18.89
C THR A 526 -37.29 -24.22 18.89
N GLU A 527 -36.28 -24.98 19.32
CA GLU A 527 -36.35 -26.43 19.52
C GLU A 527 -37.42 -26.81 20.56
N HIS A 528 -37.48 -26.07 21.67
CA HIS A 528 -38.53 -26.24 22.68
C HIS A 528 -39.93 -25.94 22.10
N HIS A 529 -40.08 -24.89 21.30
CA HIS A 529 -41.32 -24.59 20.59
C HIS A 529 -41.69 -25.69 19.57
N ILE A 530 -40.73 -26.25 18.85
CA ILE A 530 -40.94 -27.38 17.94
C ILE A 530 -41.46 -28.59 18.72
N MET A 531 -40.79 -29.02 19.80
CA MET A 531 -41.27 -30.11 20.66
C MET A 531 -42.67 -29.85 21.25
N LEU A 532 -42.97 -28.61 21.65
CA LEU A 532 -44.32 -28.24 22.11
C LEU A 532 -45.37 -28.37 20.99
N TRP A 533 -45.04 -28.01 19.75
CA TRP A 533 -45.93 -28.18 18.61
C TRP A 533 -46.07 -29.65 18.18
N GLU A 534 -44.99 -30.42 18.16
CA GLU A 534 -45.04 -31.87 17.93
C GLU A 534 -45.93 -32.57 18.96
N LYS A 535 -45.76 -32.25 20.25
CA LYS A 535 -46.61 -32.79 21.32
C LYS A 535 -48.08 -32.39 21.16
N LYS A 536 -48.37 -31.14 20.77
CA LYS A 536 -49.75 -30.71 20.43
C LYS A 536 -50.31 -31.46 19.22
N ILE A 537 -49.51 -31.66 18.18
CA ILE A 537 -49.89 -32.39 16.96
C ILE A 537 -50.13 -33.88 17.28
N GLN A 538 -49.31 -34.48 18.13
CA GLN A 538 -49.50 -35.86 18.58
C GLN A 538 -50.76 -36.01 19.43
N LEU A 539 -50.98 -35.14 20.43
CA LEU A 539 -52.24 -35.14 21.19
C LEU A 539 -53.47 -34.90 20.29
N ALA A 540 -53.36 -34.05 19.27
CA ALA A 540 -54.44 -33.84 18.30
C ALA A 540 -54.69 -35.07 17.39
N LYS A 541 -53.63 -35.81 17.02
CA LYS A 541 -53.75 -37.10 16.32
C LYS A 541 -54.37 -38.18 17.21
N GLU A 542 -53.95 -38.27 18.46
CA GLU A 542 -54.47 -39.23 19.45
C GLU A 542 -55.95 -38.94 19.77
N MET A 543 -56.31 -37.66 19.99
CA MET A 543 -57.71 -37.24 20.15
C MET A 543 -58.55 -37.53 18.90
N ARG A 544 -58.02 -37.28 17.68
CA ARG A 544 -58.72 -37.66 16.44
C ARG A 544 -58.95 -39.17 16.38
N ASN A 545 -57.90 -39.97 16.60
CA ASN A 545 -57.98 -41.43 16.54
C ASN A 545 -58.94 -42.00 17.62
N ALA A 546 -59.07 -41.35 18.77
CA ALA A 546 -60.05 -41.70 19.79
C ALA A 546 -61.49 -41.35 19.38
N VAL A 547 -61.71 -40.24 18.68
CA VAL A 547 -63.04 -39.83 18.15
C VAL A 547 -63.45 -40.66 16.93
N ASP A 548 -62.52 -40.98 16.04
CA ASP A 548 -62.71 -41.84 14.88
C ASP A 548 -62.71 -43.35 15.22
N SER A 549 -62.51 -43.70 16.50
CA SER A 549 -62.55 -45.08 16.99
C SER A 549 -63.90 -45.73 16.67
N GLU A 550 -63.87 -47.00 16.22
CA GLU A 550 -65.06 -47.75 15.84
C GLU A 550 -66.07 -47.91 16.98
N VAL A 551 -65.65 -47.78 18.24
CA VAL A 551 -66.55 -47.79 19.42
C VAL A 551 -67.56 -46.63 19.34
N ALA A 552 -67.08 -45.40 19.14
CA ALA A 552 -67.93 -44.21 19.08
C ALA A 552 -68.79 -44.18 17.80
N GLN A 553 -68.23 -44.60 16.65
CA GLN A 553 -69.02 -44.72 15.43
C GLN A 553 -70.02 -45.88 15.48
N GLY A 554 -69.73 -46.95 16.21
CA GLY A 554 -70.54 -48.15 16.33
C GLY A 554 -71.87 -47.87 17.04
N GLU A 555 -71.83 -47.17 18.17
CA GLU A 555 -73.04 -46.74 18.89
C GLU A 555 -73.92 -45.83 18.01
N ILE A 556 -73.33 -44.85 17.31
CA ILE A 556 -74.06 -43.96 16.39
C ILE A 556 -74.69 -44.75 15.22
N LYS A 557 -74.00 -45.76 14.68
CA LYS A 557 -74.54 -46.66 13.64
C LYS A 557 -75.68 -47.53 14.18
N ALA A 558 -75.57 -48.04 15.41
CA ALA A 558 -76.63 -48.80 16.08
C ALA A 558 -77.88 -47.95 16.37
N MET A 559 -77.70 -46.74 16.90
CA MET A 559 -78.81 -45.80 17.14
C MET A 559 -79.52 -45.41 15.84
N LYS A 560 -78.77 -45.16 14.75
CA LYS A 560 -79.37 -44.91 13.42
C LYS A 560 -80.16 -46.11 12.90
N ALA A 561 -79.69 -47.34 13.12
CA ALA A 561 -80.40 -48.56 12.75
C ALA A 561 -81.72 -48.73 13.54
N GLU A 562 -81.73 -48.43 14.85
CA GLU A 562 -82.96 -48.52 15.66
C GLU A 562 -83.95 -47.39 15.32
N ILE A 563 -83.47 -46.16 15.06
CA ILE A 563 -84.31 -45.08 14.53
C ILE A 563 -84.99 -45.51 13.22
N HIS A 564 -84.27 -46.20 12.33
CA HIS A 564 -84.85 -46.71 11.09
C HIS A 564 -85.91 -47.80 11.33
N ARG A 565 -85.70 -48.70 12.30
CA ARG A 565 -86.74 -49.67 12.73
C ARG A 565 -87.98 -48.97 13.29
N MET A 566 -87.80 -47.90 14.07
CA MET A 566 -88.92 -47.09 14.58
C MET A 566 -89.66 -46.35 13.45
N GLN A 567 -88.96 -45.82 12.44
CA GLN A 567 -89.58 -45.23 11.24
C GLN A 567 -90.41 -46.25 10.45
N ILE A 568 -89.92 -47.49 10.28
CA ILE A 568 -90.67 -48.57 9.63
C ILE A 568 -91.92 -48.93 10.45
N ARG A 569 -91.80 -49.01 11.79
CA ARG A 569 -92.93 -49.28 12.70
C ARG A 569 -93.98 -48.15 12.67
N TYR A 570 -93.56 -46.90 12.52
CA TYR A 570 -94.45 -45.75 12.32
C TYR A 570 -95.19 -45.81 10.96
N ALA A 571 -94.48 -46.14 9.87
CA ALA A 571 -95.08 -46.30 8.55
C ALA A 571 -96.13 -47.45 8.49
N GLN A 572 -95.93 -48.50 9.29
CA GLN A 572 -96.92 -49.58 9.46
C GLN A 572 -98.18 -49.11 10.21
N LEU A 573 -98.04 -48.24 11.22
CA LEU A 573 -99.17 -47.62 11.92
C LEU A 573 -100.01 -46.73 10.99
N MET A 574 -99.36 -45.86 10.21
CA MET A 574 -100.03 -44.96 9.26
C MET A 574 -100.90 -45.73 8.25
N LYS A 575 -100.41 -46.87 7.75
CA LYS A 575 -101.19 -47.74 6.84
C LYS A 575 -102.43 -48.39 7.47
N GLN A 576 -102.48 -48.54 8.79
CA GLN A 576 -103.70 -48.96 9.48
C GLN A 576 -104.67 -47.80 9.65
N GLN A 577 -104.16 -46.59 9.92
CA GLN A 577 -104.96 -45.38 10.10
C GLN A 577 -105.63 -44.92 8.79
N GLU A 578 -104.93 -44.96 7.65
CA GLU A 578 -105.52 -44.65 6.34
C GLU A 578 -106.68 -45.59 5.94
N LYS A 579 -106.71 -46.84 6.45
CA LYS A 579 -107.80 -47.78 6.13
C LYS A 579 -109.12 -47.36 6.80
N MET A 580 -109.04 -46.69 7.94
CA MET A 580 -110.20 -46.18 8.69
C MET A 580 -110.74 -44.84 8.13
N ILE A 581 -109.94 -44.12 7.34
CA ILE A 581 -110.32 -42.81 6.78
C ILE A 581 -111.17 -42.98 5.50
N ARG A 582 -110.81 -43.92 4.63
CA ARG A 582 -111.51 -44.14 3.33
C ARG A 582 -112.99 -44.52 3.48
N ASP A 583 -113.38 -45.15 4.59
CA ASP A 583 -114.77 -45.52 4.87
C ASP A 583 -115.59 -44.35 5.47
N MET A 584 -114.96 -43.21 5.77
CA MET A 584 -115.59 -42.06 6.47
C MET A 584 -115.71 -40.79 5.60
N GLU A 585 -114.98 -40.72 4.47
CA GLU A 585 -115.00 -39.55 3.57
C GLU A 585 -116.20 -39.53 2.57
N ALA A 586 -117.05 -40.57 2.60
CA ALA A 586 -118.13 -40.76 1.63
C ALA A 586 -119.43 -39.95 1.88
N VAL A 587 -119.52 -39.19 2.99
CA VAL A 587 -120.77 -38.53 3.43
C VAL A 587 -120.53 -37.07 3.82
N VAL A 588 -121.03 -36.14 2.99
CA VAL A 588 -121.16 -34.67 3.26
C VAL A 588 -119.80 -33.95 3.41
N SER A 589 -119.28 -33.17 2.46
CA SER A 589 -119.82 -32.66 1.18
C SER A 589 -121.08 -31.77 1.23
N ARG A 590 -121.27 -31.03 2.34
CA ARG A 590 -122.13 -29.82 2.37
C ARG A 590 -121.92 -28.98 3.65
N ARG A 591 -121.86 -27.65 3.47
CA ARG A 591 -121.83 -26.59 4.50
C ARG A 591 -120.58 -26.55 5.40
N GLU A 592 -120.07 -25.41 5.88
CA GLU A 592 -120.03 -23.99 5.47
C GLU A 592 -119.34 -23.27 6.65
N THR A 593 -118.39 -22.39 6.35
CA THR A 593 -118.19 -21.11 7.07
C THR A 593 -117.84 -21.12 8.59
N ILE A 594 -116.52 -21.13 8.85
CA ILE A 594 -115.78 -20.09 9.61
C ILE A 594 -116.33 -19.65 11.01
N THR A 595 -115.57 -19.95 12.07
CA THR A 595 -115.44 -19.10 13.29
C THR A 595 -114.06 -19.37 13.92
N ILE A 596 -113.00 -18.61 13.61
CA ILE A 596 -112.61 -17.31 14.21
C ILE A 596 -112.20 -17.39 15.70
N ARG A 597 -110.90 -17.67 15.90
CA ARG A 597 -109.92 -16.83 16.63
C ARG A 597 -110.18 -16.47 18.11
N GLY A 598 -109.40 -17.08 19.00
CA GLY A 598 -109.00 -16.51 20.30
C GLY A 598 -108.77 -17.58 21.38
N LYS A 599 -107.84 -17.42 22.33
CA LYS A 599 -106.78 -16.40 22.48
C LYS A 599 -105.67 -16.93 23.41
N ASN A 600 -104.57 -16.18 23.45
CA ASN A 600 -103.40 -16.25 24.34
C ASN A 600 -103.76 -16.46 25.85
N GLN A 601 -102.84 -16.72 26.80
CA GLN A 601 -101.45 -16.22 26.86
C GLN A 601 -100.58 -16.90 27.95
N ALA A 602 -99.25 -16.77 27.79
CA ALA A 602 -98.24 -16.65 28.86
C ALA A 602 -97.80 -17.94 29.62
N GLU A 603 -96.61 -18.02 30.25
CA GLU A 603 -95.55 -17.02 30.51
C GLU A 603 -94.10 -17.52 30.27
N LYS A 604 -93.24 -16.61 29.79
CA LYS A 604 -91.78 -16.43 30.10
C LYS A 604 -90.79 -17.53 29.64
N ASP A 605 -89.52 -17.21 29.34
CA ASP A 605 -88.73 -16.04 29.77
C ASP A 605 -88.17 -15.11 28.66
N ASN A 606 -87.40 -14.08 29.08
CA ASN A 606 -87.13 -12.81 28.36
C ASN A 606 -85.98 -12.87 27.30
N LYS A 607 -86.11 -12.24 26.10
CA LYS A 607 -85.64 -10.89 25.65
C LYS A 607 -84.13 -10.59 25.81
N HIS A 608 -83.42 -9.85 24.93
CA HIS A 608 -83.63 -9.34 23.54
C HIS A 608 -82.26 -8.94 22.91
N LEU A 609 -82.26 -8.47 21.65
CA LEU A 609 -81.08 -8.04 20.88
C LEU A 609 -80.35 -6.79 21.45
N THR A 610 -79.06 -6.63 21.16
CA THR A 610 -78.46 -5.31 20.85
C THR A 610 -77.17 -5.42 20.02
N ALA A 611 -76.80 -4.37 19.28
CA ALA A 611 -75.63 -4.37 18.40
C ALA A 611 -74.30 -4.15 19.15
N ARG A 612 -73.40 -5.14 19.11
CA ARG A 612 -72.03 -5.03 19.67
C ARG A 612 -70.92 -5.50 18.73
N ASP A 613 -71.21 -6.41 17.79
CA ASP A 613 -70.19 -7.18 17.05
C ASP A 613 -69.45 -6.42 15.94
N PHE A 614 -69.88 -5.19 15.62
CA PHE A 614 -69.20 -4.31 14.65
C PHE A 614 -68.15 -3.37 15.27
N HIS A 615 -68.07 -3.23 16.60
CA HIS A 615 -67.13 -2.28 17.21
C HIS A 615 -65.70 -2.85 17.37
N GLY A 616 -65.56 -4.13 17.74
CA GLY A 616 -64.26 -4.76 18.02
C GLY A 616 -63.29 -4.74 16.84
N LYS A 617 -63.71 -5.29 15.69
CA LYS A 617 -62.90 -5.30 14.44
C LYS A 617 -62.52 -3.89 13.96
N MET A 618 -63.32 -2.88 14.27
CA MET A 618 -63.02 -1.49 13.87
C MET A 618 -62.03 -0.79 14.83
N GLN A 619 -61.85 -1.28 16.06
CA GLN A 619 -60.78 -0.81 16.96
C GLN A 619 -59.43 -1.47 16.66
N GLU A 620 -59.39 -2.77 16.36
CA GLU A 620 -58.13 -3.47 16.04
C GLU A 620 -57.46 -2.93 14.77
N LEU A 621 -58.25 -2.69 13.71
CA LEU A 621 -57.75 -2.07 12.49
C LEU A 621 -57.25 -0.64 12.71
N ARG A 622 -57.91 0.14 13.58
CA ARG A 622 -57.45 1.50 13.93
C ARG A 622 -56.17 1.51 14.77
N LYS A 623 -55.93 0.48 15.61
CA LYS A 623 -54.63 0.29 16.26
C LYS A 623 -53.55 -0.03 15.23
N LYS A 624 -53.73 -1.06 14.40
CA LYS A 624 -52.74 -1.46 13.39
C LYS A 624 -52.43 -0.36 12.38
N ILE A 625 -53.40 0.46 11.97
CA ILE A 625 -53.14 1.62 11.11
C ILE A 625 -52.28 2.68 11.83
N LYS A 626 -52.51 2.94 13.13
CA LYS A 626 -51.68 3.91 13.87
C LYS A 626 -50.27 3.38 14.16
N GLU A 627 -50.15 2.08 14.38
CA GLU A 627 -48.88 1.35 14.57
C GLU A 627 -48.06 1.36 13.26
N ILE A 628 -48.68 1.05 12.12
CA ILE A 628 -48.06 1.17 10.79
C ILE A 628 -47.67 2.63 10.49
N LEU A 629 -48.48 3.63 10.86
CA LEU A 629 -48.13 5.04 10.67
C LEU A 629 -46.93 5.46 11.53
N MET A 630 -46.87 5.07 12.81
CA MET A 630 -45.68 5.35 13.64
C MET A 630 -44.43 4.66 13.09
N ASN A 631 -44.52 3.39 12.69
CA ASN A 631 -43.40 2.68 12.08
C ASN A 631 -43.00 3.30 10.73
N THR A 632 -43.94 3.90 9.99
CA THR A 632 -43.66 4.62 8.73
C THR A 632 -42.97 5.97 9.02
N ASP A 633 -43.41 6.71 10.04
CA ASP A 633 -42.74 7.93 10.50
C ASP A 633 -41.32 7.63 11.01
N GLU A 634 -41.12 6.53 11.75
CA GLU A 634 -39.82 6.07 12.22
C GLU A 634 -38.91 5.62 11.07
N CYS A 635 -39.43 4.86 10.10
CA CYS A 635 -38.70 4.57 8.86
C CYS A 635 -38.40 5.83 8.03
N SER A 636 -39.27 6.85 8.03
CA SER A 636 -39.00 8.10 7.32
C SER A 636 -37.86 8.91 7.99
N LYS A 637 -37.76 8.83 9.32
CA LYS A 637 -36.65 9.43 10.08
C LYS A 637 -35.35 8.68 9.84
N THR A 638 -35.34 7.35 9.92
CA THR A 638 -34.10 6.60 9.63
C THR A 638 -33.68 6.71 8.16
N ILE A 639 -34.61 6.90 7.23
CA ILE A 639 -34.28 7.30 5.85
C ILE A 639 -33.67 8.71 5.81
N SER A 640 -34.25 9.70 6.49
CA SER A 640 -33.66 11.05 6.59
C SER A 640 -32.26 11.06 7.22
N ASP A 641 -32.05 10.30 8.30
CA ASP A 641 -30.76 10.16 8.99
C ASP A 641 -29.73 9.45 8.08
N LEU A 642 -30.19 8.48 7.25
CA LEU A 642 -29.36 7.82 6.23
C LEU A 642 -29.06 8.74 5.03
N GLU A 643 -29.99 9.60 4.63
CA GLU A 643 -29.77 10.61 3.59
C GLU A 643 -28.79 11.69 4.07
N ASP A 644 -28.90 12.17 5.32
CA ASP A 644 -27.96 13.14 5.90
C ASP A 644 -26.56 12.55 6.17
N THR A 645 -26.47 11.28 6.59
CA THR A 645 -25.18 10.58 6.69
C THR A 645 -24.59 10.28 5.30
N GLN A 646 -25.41 9.94 4.30
CA GLN A 646 -24.97 9.82 2.90
C GLN A 646 -24.47 11.16 2.34
N ASN A 647 -25.16 12.27 2.61
CA ASN A 647 -24.78 13.61 2.18
C ASN A 647 -23.45 14.04 2.82
N THR A 648 -23.30 13.88 4.14
CA THR A 648 -22.07 14.25 4.86
C THR A 648 -20.87 13.37 4.45
N LEU A 649 -21.07 12.07 4.22
CA LEU A 649 -20.06 11.19 3.62
C LEU A 649 -19.72 11.60 2.18
N SER A 650 -20.70 12.03 1.38
CA SER A 650 -20.47 12.51 0.01
C SER A 650 -19.61 13.79 0.00
N THR A 651 -19.89 14.76 0.88
CA THR A 651 -19.03 15.94 1.05
C THR A 651 -17.64 15.57 1.52
N ALA A 652 -17.50 14.66 2.50
CA ALA A 652 -16.19 14.22 2.96
C ALA A 652 -15.38 13.49 1.87
N ILE A 653 -16.04 12.70 1.01
CA ILE A 653 -15.41 12.08 -0.16
C ILE A 653 -14.95 13.14 -1.16
N SER A 654 -15.76 14.18 -1.42
CA SER A 654 -15.39 15.30 -2.30
C SER A 654 -14.18 16.07 -1.76
N ASP A 655 -14.16 16.41 -0.46
CA ASP A 655 -13.03 17.08 0.19
C ASP A 655 -11.74 16.24 0.12
N LYS A 656 -11.84 14.91 0.32
CA LYS A 656 -10.69 14.01 0.17
C LYS A 656 -10.24 13.90 -1.29
N GLN A 657 -11.15 13.90 -2.26
CA GLN A 657 -10.80 13.95 -3.69
C GLN A 657 -10.09 15.27 -4.06
N HIS A 658 -10.56 16.41 -3.55
CA HIS A 658 -9.89 17.70 -3.72
C HIS A 658 -8.50 17.72 -3.07
N HIS A 659 -8.36 17.19 -1.84
CA HIS A 659 -7.07 17.09 -1.16
C HIS A 659 -6.07 16.19 -1.91
N ILE A 660 -6.50 15.01 -2.37
CA ILE A 660 -5.70 14.12 -3.23
C ILE A 660 -5.29 14.82 -4.53
N SER A 661 -6.16 15.67 -5.09
CA SER A 661 -5.86 16.43 -6.30
C SER A 661 -4.83 17.52 -6.07
N SER A 662 -4.88 18.22 -4.91
CA SER A 662 -3.82 19.15 -4.49
C SER A 662 -2.49 18.42 -4.32
N MET A 663 -2.45 17.33 -3.55
CA MET A 663 -1.22 16.56 -3.31
C MET A 663 -0.60 16.02 -4.61
N LYS A 664 -1.41 15.71 -5.64
CA LYS A 664 -0.91 15.34 -6.96
C LYS A 664 -0.25 16.50 -7.70
N LEU A 665 -0.82 17.71 -7.63
CA LEU A 665 -0.20 18.92 -8.20
C LEU A 665 1.11 19.28 -7.47
N ASP A 666 1.12 19.18 -6.14
CA ASP A 666 2.32 19.40 -5.32
C ASP A 666 3.41 18.37 -5.64
N ALA A 667 3.05 17.09 -5.80
CA ALA A 667 3.96 16.03 -6.20
C ALA A 667 4.58 16.29 -7.59
N ILE A 668 3.75 16.65 -8.58
CA ILE A 668 4.23 17.04 -9.92
C ILE A 668 5.16 18.26 -9.84
N SER A 669 4.87 19.26 -8.99
CA SER A 669 5.78 20.40 -8.77
C SER A 669 7.13 19.96 -8.21
N LYS A 670 7.15 18.99 -7.27
CA LYS A 670 8.41 18.46 -6.70
C LYS A 670 9.17 17.56 -7.65
N GLU A 671 8.48 16.81 -8.51
CA GLU A 671 9.11 16.02 -9.57
C GLU A 671 9.81 16.93 -10.60
N ASN A 672 9.16 18.03 -11.01
CA ASN A 672 9.77 19.08 -11.84
C ASN A 672 10.97 19.78 -11.16
N GLU A 673 10.90 20.08 -9.85
CA GLU A 673 12.05 20.62 -9.10
C GLU A 673 13.23 19.63 -9.08
N ILE A 674 12.95 18.33 -8.93
CA ILE A 674 13.96 17.27 -8.94
C ILE A 674 14.63 17.17 -10.32
N GLU A 675 13.87 17.20 -11.43
CA GLU A 675 14.46 17.17 -12.77
C GLU A 675 15.38 18.37 -13.03
N GLN A 676 14.96 19.59 -12.66
CA GLN A 676 15.80 20.79 -12.79
C GLN A 676 17.10 20.71 -11.96
N LEU A 677 17.05 20.09 -10.77
CA LEU A 677 18.23 19.89 -9.93
C LEU A 677 19.14 18.78 -10.46
N GLN A 678 18.58 17.70 -11.01
CA GLN A 678 19.35 16.66 -11.70
C GLN A 678 20.06 17.23 -12.93
N GLU A 679 19.42 18.11 -13.68
CA GLU A 679 20.03 18.72 -14.86
C GLU A 679 21.18 19.68 -14.50
N LYS A 680 20.97 20.56 -13.50
CA LYS A 680 22.07 21.40 -12.97
C LYS A 680 23.24 20.57 -12.45
N LYS A 681 22.99 19.40 -11.85
CA LYS A 681 24.02 18.44 -11.43
C LYS A 681 24.78 17.85 -12.63
N ARG A 682 24.11 17.48 -13.73
CA ARG A 682 24.74 17.00 -14.97
C ARG A 682 25.61 18.08 -15.63
N GLN A 683 25.10 19.31 -15.73
CA GLN A 683 25.82 20.46 -16.29
C GLN A 683 27.09 20.77 -15.47
N ASN A 684 26.98 20.83 -14.14
CA ASN A 684 28.13 21.03 -13.25
C ASN A 684 29.18 19.92 -13.39
N LEU A 685 28.76 18.65 -13.50
CA LEU A 685 29.68 17.53 -13.72
C LEU A 685 30.42 17.66 -15.05
N SER A 686 29.73 18.03 -16.12
CA SER A 686 30.33 18.27 -17.45
C SER A 686 31.38 19.40 -17.41
N GLN A 687 31.08 20.51 -16.73
CA GLN A 687 32.02 21.60 -16.52
C GLN A 687 33.24 21.16 -15.69
N ILE A 688 33.05 20.42 -14.61
CA ILE A 688 34.15 19.89 -13.77
C ILE A 688 35.07 18.98 -14.60
N VAL A 689 34.52 18.08 -15.42
CA VAL A 689 35.31 17.21 -16.30
C VAL A 689 36.07 18.05 -17.34
N ALA A 690 35.45 19.07 -17.93
CA ALA A 690 36.11 19.98 -18.87
C ALA A 690 37.24 20.81 -18.24
N PHE A 691 37.09 21.24 -16.97
CA PHE A 691 38.17 21.90 -16.24
C PHE A 691 39.28 20.90 -15.86
N GLN A 692 38.96 19.68 -15.45
CA GLN A 692 39.95 18.65 -15.15
C GLN A 692 40.78 18.24 -16.38
N THR A 693 40.16 18.09 -17.56
CA THR A 693 40.91 17.84 -18.81
C THR A 693 41.74 19.05 -19.22
N ARG A 694 41.20 20.27 -19.15
CA ARG A 694 41.97 21.51 -19.39
C ARG A 694 43.19 21.62 -18.47
N VAL A 695 43.05 21.32 -17.17
CA VAL A 695 44.18 21.31 -16.22
C VAL A 695 45.20 20.24 -16.59
N LYS A 696 44.78 19.01 -16.93
CA LYS A 696 45.70 17.96 -17.40
C LYS A 696 46.47 18.37 -18.66
N HIS A 697 45.83 19.03 -19.62
CA HIS A 697 46.51 19.54 -20.82
C HIS A 697 47.49 20.68 -20.50
N LEU A 698 47.09 21.66 -19.67
CA LEU A 698 47.99 22.74 -19.23
C LEU A 698 49.17 22.22 -18.40
N GLN A 699 48.98 21.18 -17.60
CA GLN A 699 50.05 20.48 -16.89
C GLN A 699 50.98 19.75 -17.85
N ALA A 700 50.45 19.04 -18.86
CA ALA A 700 51.26 18.39 -19.89
C ALA A 700 52.09 19.40 -20.72
N VAL A 701 51.56 20.61 -20.95
CA VAL A 701 52.31 21.74 -21.54
C VAL A 701 53.43 22.20 -20.61
N LYS A 702 53.13 22.43 -19.31
CA LYS A 702 54.14 22.81 -18.30
C LYS A 702 55.25 21.76 -18.13
N GLU A 703 54.92 20.48 -18.28
CA GLU A 703 55.87 19.36 -18.21
C GLU A 703 56.61 19.09 -19.54
N GLY A 704 56.36 19.86 -20.61
CA GLY A 704 57.00 19.69 -21.92
C GLY A 704 56.57 18.43 -22.68
N LYS A 705 55.52 17.74 -22.23
CA LYS A 705 55.02 16.46 -22.79
C LYS A 705 53.89 16.64 -23.81
N TYR A 706 53.32 17.84 -23.89
CA TYR A 706 52.24 18.15 -24.83
C TYR A 706 52.78 18.42 -26.24
N ILE A 707 52.43 17.56 -27.19
CA ILE A 707 52.72 17.75 -28.61
C ILE A 707 51.57 18.59 -29.21
N PRO A 708 51.82 19.80 -29.74
CA PRO A 708 50.79 20.57 -30.41
C PRO A 708 50.40 19.87 -31.73
N VAL A 709 49.13 19.48 -31.85
CA VAL A 709 48.59 18.81 -33.05
C VAL A 709 48.57 19.75 -34.27
N PHE A 710 48.50 21.07 -34.03
CA PHE A 710 48.53 22.10 -35.06
C PHE A 710 49.59 23.15 -34.72
N SER A 711 50.70 23.15 -35.45
CA SER A 711 51.88 24.00 -35.17
C SER A 711 51.86 25.38 -35.85
N SER A 712 50.79 25.73 -36.56
CA SER A 712 50.58 27.04 -37.18
C SER A 712 49.25 27.63 -36.68
N PRO A 713 49.18 28.93 -36.33
CA PRO A 713 47.93 29.55 -35.92
C PRO A 713 46.86 29.46 -37.02
N GLN A 714 47.25 29.56 -38.29
CA GLN A 714 46.34 29.48 -39.43
C GLN A 714 45.69 28.10 -39.60
N THR A 715 46.41 27.01 -39.28
CA THR A 715 45.83 25.65 -39.36
C THR A 715 44.99 25.32 -38.13
N LEU A 716 45.36 25.83 -36.95
CA LEU A 716 44.52 25.77 -35.76
C LEU A 716 43.20 26.52 -35.95
N GLU A 717 43.23 27.70 -36.58
CA GLU A 717 42.07 28.54 -36.83
C GLU A 717 41.14 27.95 -37.91
N ALA A 718 41.70 27.36 -38.97
CA ALA A 718 40.93 26.63 -39.97
C ALA A 718 40.24 25.36 -39.40
N GLU A 719 40.92 24.60 -38.54
CA GLU A 719 40.28 23.45 -37.87
C GLU A 719 39.27 23.89 -36.80
N ARG A 720 39.53 25.00 -36.08
CA ARG A 720 38.54 25.62 -35.19
C ARG A 720 37.26 25.99 -35.96
N GLN A 721 37.37 26.64 -37.11
CA GLN A 721 36.21 26.96 -37.96
C GLN A 721 35.49 25.70 -38.47
N LYS A 722 36.20 24.61 -38.80
CA LYS A 722 35.58 23.31 -39.12
C LYS A 722 34.82 22.69 -37.94
N GLN A 723 35.32 22.82 -36.72
CA GLN A 723 34.62 22.36 -35.51
C GLN A 723 33.40 23.25 -35.20
N GLU A 724 33.54 24.57 -35.32
CA GLU A 724 32.44 25.52 -35.14
C GLU A 724 31.32 25.27 -36.17
N THR A 725 31.65 25.05 -37.44
CA THR A 725 30.65 24.68 -38.46
C THR A 725 30.01 23.31 -38.21
N HIS A 726 30.75 22.30 -37.72
CA HIS A 726 30.15 21.03 -37.30
C HIS A 726 29.21 21.19 -36.09
N LEU A 727 29.54 22.05 -35.13
CA LEU A 727 28.65 22.33 -33.99
C LEU A 727 27.37 23.04 -34.45
N HIS A 728 27.45 23.96 -35.43
CA HIS A 728 26.26 24.58 -36.02
C HIS A 728 25.41 23.60 -36.83
N THR A 729 26.00 22.70 -37.63
CA THR A 729 25.20 21.69 -38.37
C THR A 729 24.57 20.67 -37.42
N VAL A 730 25.28 20.19 -36.40
CA VAL A 730 24.72 19.30 -35.36
C VAL A 730 23.62 19.99 -34.56
N SER A 731 23.78 21.28 -34.20
CA SER A 731 22.73 22.08 -33.56
C SER A 731 21.50 22.23 -34.47
N THR A 732 21.70 22.50 -35.76
CA THR A 732 20.60 22.60 -36.75
C THR A 732 19.86 21.27 -36.89
N ILE A 733 20.58 20.14 -36.98
CA ILE A 733 19.99 18.80 -37.05
C ILE A 733 19.19 18.47 -35.78
N ILE A 734 19.71 18.81 -34.59
CA ILE A 734 18.99 18.59 -33.34
C ILE A 734 17.73 19.47 -33.26
N HIS A 735 17.79 20.70 -33.76
CA HIS A 735 16.61 21.58 -33.82
C HIS A 735 15.56 21.04 -34.80
N GLN A 736 15.97 20.49 -35.95
CA GLN A 736 15.06 19.80 -36.88
C GLN A 736 14.42 18.56 -36.23
N ILE A 737 15.19 17.69 -35.57
CA ILE A 737 14.67 16.51 -34.87
C ILE A 737 13.73 16.91 -33.71
N GLN A 738 14.00 18.00 -33.00
CA GLN A 738 13.11 18.55 -31.97
C GLN A 738 11.77 19.05 -32.55
N GLN A 739 11.75 19.58 -33.78
CA GLN A 739 10.52 19.97 -34.48
C GLN A 739 9.76 18.76 -35.06
N GLU A 740 10.47 17.81 -35.66
CA GLU A 740 9.87 16.62 -36.31
C GLU A 740 9.36 15.59 -35.29
N TYR A 741 9.98 15.48 -34.10
CA TYR A 741 9.65 14.48 -33.08
C TYR A 741 9.53 15.09 -31.67
N PRO A 742 8.40 15.77 -31.35
CA PRO A 742 8.16 16.36 -30.02
C PRO A 742 8.28 15.38 -28.84
N GLN A 743 8.07 14.09 -29.07
CA GLN A 743 8.20 13.03 -28.06
C GLN A 743 9.62 12.87 -27.51
N TYR A 744 10.65 13.29 -28.26
CA TYR A 744 12.05 13.25 -27.83
C TYR A 744 12.56 14.63 -27.35
N GLN A 745 11.70 15.65 -27.29
CA GLN A 745 12.10 17.02 -26.97
C GLN A 745 12.77 17.12 -25.59
N SER A 746 12.29 16.42 -24.56
CA SER A 746 12.90 16.40 -23.22
C SER A 746 14.31 15.81 -23.22
N LEU A 747 14.52 14.66 -23.86
CA LEU A 747 15.82 14.00 -23.97
C LEU A 747 16.83 14.82 -24.79
N LEU A 748 16.37 15.49 -25.85
CA LEU A 748 17.20 16.32 -26.71
C LEU A 748 17.46 17.72 -26.15
N HIS A 749 16.63 18.24 -25.25
CA HIS A 749 16.79 19.57 -24.65
C HIS A 749 18.12 19.71 -23.90
N HIS A 750 18.55 18.65 -23.20
CA HIS A 750 19.86 18.55 -22.56
C HIS A 750 21.03 18.72 -23.56
N ILE A 751 20.87 18.22 -24.79
CA ILE A 751 21.92 18.26 -25.81
C ILE A 751 21.93 19.63 -26.49
N SER A 752 20.76 20.25 -26.76
CA SER A 752 20.71 21.62 -27.28
C SER A 752 21.28 22.62 -26.28
N LEU A 753 20.93 22.55 -25.00
CA LEU A 753 21.51 23.41 -23.95
C LEU A 753 23.05 23.24 -23.84
N ALA A 754 23.55 22.00 -23.97
CA ALA A 754 24.99 21.73 -23.94
C ALA A 754 25.72 22.28 -25.17
N LEU A 755 25.06 22.37 -26.34
CA LEU A 755 25.60 22.98 -27.55
C LEU A 755 25.53 24.51 -27.50
N GLU A 756 24.41 25.09 -27.06
CA GLU A 756 24.26 26.52 -26.82
C GLU A 756 25.31 27.04 -25.83
N ALA A 757 25.53 26.33 -24.72
CA ALA A 757 26.57 26.65 -23.74
C ALA A 757 28.01 26.50 -24.28
N LYS A 758 28.21 25.76 -25.39
CA LYS A 758 29.51 25.67 -26.08
C LYS A 758 29.71 26.80 -27.09
N LEU A 759 28.64 27.18 -27.80
CA LEU A 759 28.65 28.25 -28.80
C LEU A 759 28.74 29.63 -28.12
N GLY A 760 27.82 29.96 -27.22
CA GLY A 760 27.77 31.27 -26.56
C GLY A 760 28.95 31.56 -25.63
N ALA A 761 29.62 30.53 -25.10
CA ALA A 761 30.81 30.71 -24.26
C ALA A 761 32.06 31.21 -25.04
N GLN A 762 32.02 31.25 -26.38
CA GLN A 762 33.12 31.77 -27.19
C GLN A 762 32.98 33.26 -27.55
N GLU A 763 31.76 33.82 -27.60
CA GLU A 763 31.56 35.25 -27.90
C GLU A 763 32.16 36.13 -26.79
N GLY A 764 31.86 35.82 -25.53
CA GLY A 764 32.41 36.50 -24.36
C GLY A 764 33.94 36.36 -24.16
N ALA A 765 34.63 35.56 -24.99
CA ALA A 765 36.08 35.47 -25.01
C ALA A 765 36.75 36.46 -25.98
N SER A 766 35.99 37.11 -26.87
CA SER A 766 36.53 37.99 -27.90
C SER A 766 36.69 39.46 -27.48
N GLU A 767 36.08 39.89 -26.37
CA GLU A 767 36.09 41.30 -25.90
C GLU A 767 37.07 41.57 -24.73
N ARG A 768 38.05 40.70 -24.48
CA ARG A 768 39.06 40.90 -23.42
C ARG A 768 40.52 40.74 -23.86
N ALA A 769 40.89 41.53 -24.86
CA ALA A 769 42.24 42.09 -25.05
C ALA A 769 42.06 43.52 -25.62
N PRO A 770 42.83 44.50 -25.12
CA PRO A 770 44.12 44.84 -25.73
C PRO A 770 45.31 44.12 -25.08
#